data_AF-A0A2R4CI62-F1
#
_entry.id   AF-A0A2R4CI62-F1
#
_cell.length_a   1.000
_cell.length_b   1.000
_cell.length_c   1.000
_cell.angle_alpha   90.00
_cell.angle_beta   90.00
_cell.angle_gamma   90.00
#
_symmetry.space_group_name_H-M   'P 1'
#
loop_
_entity.id
_entity.type
_entity.pdbx_description
1 polymer ?
#
loop_
_entity_poly.entity_id
_entity_poly.type
_entity_poly.pdbx_seq_one_letter_code
_entity_poly.pdbx_strand_id
1 'polypeptide(L)'
;MTDVHFENVYGDFKNAAFAGVPMKDGRNATIRTMYAELTSTRLFNENYFAFRAALDDAYAKGIRHVALPGDFSDDAQPINVDGIAAILKEYQAKGMRFFIAPGNHDPNEPYDDMEAGKNDFLTKEGKEQKVYASGSAACKAKDPTVVCSDQLMEQGYEKLVAKLSDHGFMPNRADVLWETPFSKYSGGKYSYDEAAAQGALANRQFEICAEGTGGSYKAAGEAKLGKPYTKCTMMFDSSYLVEPVKGLWLLAIDANVFVPNAKFDPADPKNIKGFDGAGNAGWNKVVTHKQHLLDWIKAVSARAKAENKQLMAFSHYPTMDFYANQTAAMKAVFKPGAFQTARVPEVATTNAVAATGLPLHVGGHMHFNGTNDVTDANGNFFVNVQSPSLAVYGAAYKILTYKDKDTVDVQTVPLHAVPRFDELFPLYQAEYDYLQGSPAAADVAKRWDRAILDTKSYGEFTHYYFGELSRLRFMDEYWPCEMKEAAMSLNGRQMLILSQLQTKVTLAQLKDAPGVLPLTASCAAAGTAGAPAAAASQLATDWLDATAKAEALAAKAGLKLDDFAQITPYVFYGDFHRTVYAGELALRDMGSVRVNQYKVLMAAFPQTPAAIVKVGDKLSGQNPVGVPFQNQFKQVFGILKGLGSAKPSEHFTIDLKGKKVSNANSAALSFN
;
A
#
# COMPACT_ATOMS: atom_id res chain seq x y z
N MET A 1 12.74 6.08 -0.02
CA MET A 1 11.44 6.70 -0.31
C MET A 1 10.71 5.74 -1.23
N THR A 2 9.67 5.07 -0.77
CA THR A 2 8.92 4.05 -1.53
C THR A 2 7.66 4.63 -2.11
N ASP A 3 7.14 3.99 -3.16
CA ASP A 3 5.78 4.21 -3.67
C ASP A 3 5.48 5.70 -3.87
N VAL A 4 6.39 6.40 -4.56
CA VAL A 4 6.25 7.83 -4.82
C VAL A 4 5.04 8.09 -5.71
N HIS A 5 4.78 7.18 -6.66
CA HIS A 5 3.69 7.29 -7.64
C HIS A 5 3.69 8.67 -8.29
N PHE A 6 4.87 9.08 -8.78
CA PHE A 6 5.05 10.42 -9.29
C PHE A 6 4.19 10.65 -10.53
N GLU A 7 3.27 11.60 -10.44
CA GLU A 7 2.56 12.18 -11.57
C GLU A 7 3.12 13.57 -11.87
N ASN A 8 3.46 13.82 -13.14
CA ASN A 8 3.92 15.13 -13.56
C ASN A 8 2.73 16.06 -13.77
N VAL A 9 2.30 16.73 -12.71
CA VAL A 9 1.12 17.62 -12.71
C VAL A 9 1.21 18.84 -13.64
N TYR A 10 2.35 19.07 -14.29
CA TYR A 10 2.54 20.09 -15.34
C TYR A 10 3.10 19.51 -16.63
N GLY A 11 2.98 18.20 -16.82
CA GLY A 11 3.44 17.51 -18.00
C GLY A 11 2.57 17.85 -19.22
N ASP A 12 3.18 17.70 -20.40
CA ASP A 12 2.54 18.02 -21.68
C ASP A 12 2.29 16.73 -22.47
N PHE A 13 1.01 16.45 -22.76
CA PHE A 13 0.59 15.30 -23.56
C PHE A 13 0.99 15.39 -25.03
N LYS A 14 1.63 16.47 -25.49
CA LYS A 14 2.03 16.65 -26.90
C LYS A 14 0.85 16.54 -27.86
N ASN A 15 -0.34 16.93 -27.40
CA ASN A 15 -1.57 16.92 -28.19
C ASN A 15 -2.36 18.22 -27.93
N ALA A 16 -2.58 19.00 -28.98
CA ALA A 16 -3.26 20.30 -28.89
C ALA A 16 -4.74 20.19 -28.48
N ALA A 17 -5.36 19.02 -28.58
CA ALA A 17 -6.75 18.81 -28.16
C ALA A 17 -6.93 18.91 -26.63
N PHE A 18 -5.87 18.64 -25.86
CA PHE A 18 -5.89 18.81 -24.41
C PHE A 18 -4.48 19.11 -23.89
N ALA A 19 -4.23 20.37 -23.60
CA ALA A 19 -2.95 20.85 -23.08
C ALA A 19 -2.90 20.93 -21.54
N GLY A 20 -3.93 20.44 -20.84
CA GLY A 20 -4.15 20.63 -19.40
C GLY A 20 -4.98 21.89 -19.07
N VAL A 21 -5.24 22.10 -17.78
CA VAL A 21 -6.02 23.23 -17.27
C VAL A 21 -5.13 24.47 -17.07
N PRO A 22 -5.40 25.60 -17.74
CA PRO A 22 -4.56 26.79 -17.61
C PRO A 22 -4.48 27.34 -16.19
N MET A 23 -3.27 27.62 -15.73
CA MET A 23 -2.97 28.21 -14.42
C MET A 23 -2.58 29.68 -14.53
N LYS A 24 -2.67 30.40 -13.39
CA LYS A 24 -2.37 31.83 -13.31
C LYS A 24 -0.91 32.19 -13.62
N ASP A 25 0.00 31.24 -13.45
CA ASP A 25 1.44 31.42 -13.68
C ASP A 25 1.88 31.06 -15.10
N GLY A 26 0.92 30.77 -15.99
CA GLY A 26 1.16 30.45 -17.40
C GLY A 26 1.48 28.98 -17.67
N ARG A 27 1.56 28.12 -16.64
CA ARG A 27 1.61 26.67 -16.82
C ARG A 27 0.21 26.11 -17.08
N ASN A 28 0.14 24.88 -17.54
CA ASN A 28 -1.10 24.09 -17.54
C ASN A 28 -0.97 22.95 -16.54
N ALA A 29 -2.02 22.73 -15.76
CA ALA A 29 -2.13 21.60 -14.85
C ALA A 29 -2.67 20.38 -15.59
N THR A 30 -1.92 19.29 -15.56
CA THR A 30 -2.30 17.99 -16.10
C THR A 30 -2.50 17.06 -14.92
N ILE A 31 -3.73 17.05 -14.38
CA ILE A 31 -4.03 16.43 -13.09
C ILE A 31 -5.25 15.51 -13.20
N ARG A 32 -5.33 14.53 -12.31
CA ARG A 32 -6.51 13.67 -12.13
C ARG A 32 -7.60 14.41 -11.35
N THR A 33 -8.84 13.96 -11.50
CA THR A 33 -9.96 14.48 -10.70
C THR A 33 -9.79 14.15 -9.21
N MET A 34 -10.33 15.00 -8.34
CA MET A 34 -10.39 14.76 -6.91
C MET A 34 -11.20 13.50 -6.60
N TYR A 35 -12.28 13.22 -7.34
CA TYR A 35 -13.00 11.96 -7.20
C TYR A 35 -12.11 10.74 -7.48
N ALA A 36 -11.25 10.79 -8.50
CA ALA A 36 -10.31 9.71 -8.79
C ALA A 36 -9.31 9.51 -7.63
N GLU A 37 -8.81 10.60 -7.06
CA GLU A 37 -7.95 10.54 -5.87
C GLU A 37 -8.67 9.91 -4.69
N LEU A 38 -9.86 10.41 -4.32
CA LEU A 38 -10.65 9.94 -3.19
C LEU A 38 -11.16 8.49 -3.31
N THR A 39 -11.00 7.85 -4.47
CA THR A 39 -11.36 6.43 -4.69
C THR A 39 -10.15 5.54 -4.99
N SER A 40 -8.95 6.12 -5.06
CA SER A 40 -7.69 5.41 -5.25
C SER A 40 -7.00 5.11 -3.93
N THR A 41 -6.22 4.02 -3.86
CA THR A 41 -5.37 3.69 -2.70
C THR A 41 -4.07 4.51 -2.65
N ARG A 42 -3.95 5.50 -3.53
CA ARG A 42 -2.90 6.51 -3.58
C ARG A 42 -3.47 7.81 -4.14
N LEU A 43 -2.96 8.93 -3.66
CA LEU A 43 -3.08 10.21 -4.34
C LEU A 43 -2.37 10.14 -5.69
N PHE A 44 -2.74 11.04 -6.60
CA PHE A 44 -2.14 11.13 -7.92
C PHE A 44 -1.35 12.44 -8.02
N ASN A 45 -1.97 13.54 -7.63
CA ASN A 45 -1.52 14.88 -7.92
C ASN A 45 -0.54 15.42 -6.87
N GLU A 46 -0.89 15.34 -5.57
CA GLU A 46 -0.08 15.96 -4.51
C GLU A 46 1.30 15.31 -4.34
N ASN A 47 1.47 14.09 -4.86
CA ASN A 47 2.72 13.34 -4.86
C ASN A 47 3.87 14.14 -5.50
N TYR A 48 3.55 14.98 -6.49
CA TYR A 48 4.52 15.89 -7.10
C TYR A 48 5.18 16.81 -6.05
N PHE A 49 4.36 17.40 -5.18
CA PHE A 49 4.83 18.31 -4.12
C PHE A 49 5.44 17.53 -2.97
N ALA A 50 4.82 16.43 -2.56
CA ALA A 50 5.29 15.58 -1.46
C ALA A 50 6.68 15.00 -1.75
N PHE A 51 6.94 14.56 -2.99
CA PHE A 51 8.25 14.03 -3.37
C PHE A 51 9.34 15.10 -3.28
N ARG A 52 9.09 16.30 -3.79
CA ARG A 52 10.03 17.42 -3.67
C ARG A 52 10.28 17.80 -2.21
N ALA A 53 9.22 17.90 -1.40
CA ALA A 53 9.35 18.19 0.03
C ALA A 53 10.18 17.13 0.77
N ALA A 54 9.99 15.83 0.46
CA ALA A 54 10.79 14.75 1.04
C ALA A 54 12.27 14.88 0.67
N LEU A 55 12.57 15.21 -0.59
CA LEU A 55 13.95 15.38 -1.09
C LEU A 55 14.62 16.61 -0.48
N ASP A 56 13.93 17.75 -0.41
CA ASP A 56 14.44 18.96 0.24
C ASP A 56 14.72 18.72 1.73
N ASP A 57 13.80 18.06 2.43
CA ASP A 57 13.95 17.71 3.85
C ASP A 57 15.12 16.74 4.08
N ALA A 58 15.22 15.69 3.27
CA ALA A 58 16.34 14.74 3.33
C ALA A 58 17.68 15.41 3.02
N TYR A 59 17.72 16.28 2.01
CA TYR A 59 18.92 17.04 1.64
C TYR A 59 19.37 17.95 2.78
N ALA A 60 18.45 18.69 3.39
CA ALA A 60 18.70 19.56 4.55
C ALA A 60 19.22 18.78 5.77
N LYS A 61 18.80 17.52 5.95
CA LYS A 61 19.33 16.60 6.97
C LYS A 61 20.71 15.99 6.63
N GLY A 62 21.31 16.38 5.51
CA GLY A 62 22.63 15.88 5.09
C GLY A 62 22.59 14.51 4.40
N ILE A 63 21.41 14.00 4.05
CA ILE A 63 21.27 12.71 3.36
C ILE A 63 21.69 12.90 1.90
N ARG A 64 22.53 11.99 1.41
CA ARG A 64 23.06 12.02 0.03
C ARG A 64 22.83 10.74 -0.76
N HIS A 65 22.49 9.63 -0.11
CA HIS A 65 22.14 8.38 -0.78
C HIS A 65 20.67 8.07 -0.50
N VAL A 66 19.87 7.97 -1.56
CA VAL A 66 18.42 7.75 -1.46
C VAL A 66 18.05 6.52 -2.28
N ALA A 67 17.47 5.51 -1.62
CA ALA A 67 16.87 4.37 -2.31
C ALA A 67 15.40 4.65 -2.66
N LEU A 68 14.97 4.22 -3.84
CA LEU A 68 13.58 4.21 -4.31
C LEU A 68 13.13 2.75 -4.55
N PRO A 69 12.55 2.07 -3.54
CA PRO A 69 12.08 0.69 -3.67
C PRO A 69 10.72 0.59 -4.37
N GLY A 70 10.74 0.82 -5.67
CA GLY A 70 9.59 0.65 -6.58
C GLY A 70 8.51 1.71 -6.47
N ASP A 71 7.62 1.64 -7.45
CA ASP A 71 6.50 2.56 -7.71
C ASP A 71 6.92 4.03 -7.61
N PHE A 72 8.04 4.36 -8.27
CA PHE A 72 8.56 5.72 -8.32
C PHE A 72 7.81 6.59 -9.32
N SER A 73 7.16 6.02 -10.34
CA SER A 73 6.33 6.74 -11.31
C SER A 73 4.89 6.23 -11.35
N ASP A 74 3.97 7.06 -11.85
CA ASP A 74 2.62 6.59 -12.22
C ASP A 74 2.69 5.85 -13.57
N ASP A 75 2.65 4.52 -13.46
CA ASP A 75 2.55 3.52 -14.55
C ASP A 75 3.63 3.59 -15.63
N ALA A 76 4.85 4.02 -15.29
CA ALA A 76 5.97 4.16 -16.22
C ALA A 76 5.62 4.98 -17.47
N GLN A 77 4.66 5.91 -17.35
CA GLN A 77 4.23 6.73 -18.47
C GLN A 77 5.34 7.72 -18.84
N PRO A 78 5.67 7.93 -20.13
CA PRO A 78 6.75 8.83 -20.53
C PRO A 78 6.70 10.23 -19.89
N ILE A 79 5.51 10.80 -19.75
CA ILE A 79 5.29 12.12 -19.11
C ILE A 79 5.75 12.17 -17.66
N ASN A 80 5.58 11.06 -16.94
CA ASN A 80 5.91 10.89 -15.53
C ASN A 80 7.37 10.49 -15.36
N VAL A 81 7.87 9.55 -16.17
CA VAL A 81 9.27 9.12 -16.16
C VAL A 81 10.20 10.28 -16.55
N ASP A 82 9.83 11.09 -17.54
CA ASP A 82 10.59 12.30 -17.90
C ASP A 82 10.57 13.33 -16.77
N GLY A 83 9.41 13.52 -16.12
CA GLY A 83 9.25 14.45 -15.01
C GLY A 83 10.09 14.04 -13.79
N ILE A 84 10.02 12.78 -13.35
CA ILE A 84 10.83 12.31 -12.22
C ILE A 84 12.32 12.35 -12.54
N ALA A 85 12.73 11.95 -13.75
CA ALA A 85 14.13 12.03 -14.18
C ALA A 85 14.67 13.47 -14.10
N ALA A 86 13.86 14.47 -14.48
CA ALA A 86 14.23 15.88 -14.36
C ALA A 86 14.39 16.31 -12.90
N ILE A 87 13.50 15.86 -12.00
CA ILE A 87 13.61 16.11 -10.56
C ILE A 87 14.88 15.47 -10.01
N LEU A 88 15.11 14.18 -10.26
CA LEU A 88 16.30 13.47 -9.76
C LEU A 88 17.59 14.16 -10.22
N LYS A 89 17.65 14.61 -11.48
CA LYS A 89 18.78 15.39 -12.02
C LYS A 89 19.02 16.70 -11.26
N GLU A 90 17.96 17.41 -10.89
CA GLU A 90 18.06 18.63 -10.08
C GLU A 90 18.75 18.35 -8.73
N TYR A 91 18.37 17.28 -8.04
CA TYR A 91 18.95 16.92 -6.75
C TYR A 91 20.32 16.25 -6.86
N GLN A 92 20.61 15.56 -7.97
CA GLN A 92 21.97 15.11 -8.30
C GLN A 92 22.94 16.29 -8.43
N ALA A 93 22.50 17.41 -9.01
CA ALA A 93 23.30 18.64 -9.07
C ALA A 93 23.59 19.23 -7.67
N LYS A 94 22.78 18.89 -6.65
CA LYS A 94 23.00 19.23 -5.23
C LYS A 94 23.89 18.19 -4.52
N GLY A 95 24.34 17.12 -5.20
CA GLY A 95 25.21 16.07 -4.67
C GLY A 95 24.48 14.84 -4.12
N MET A 96 23.19 14.68 -4.38
CA MET A 96 22.46 13.45 -4.04
C MET A 96 22.67 12.35 -5.09
N ARG A 97 22.56 11.09 -4.67
CA ARG A 97 22.62 9.90 -5.49
C ARG A 97 21.39 9.05 -5.22
N PHE A 98 20.81 8.49 -6.28
CA PHE A 98 19.58 7.71 -6.23
C PHE A 98 19.84 6.27 -6.68
N PHE A 99 19.20 5.33 -6.01
CA PHE A 99 19.29 3.90 -6.29
C PHE A 99 17.87 3.33 -6.38
N ILE A 100 17.48 2.90 -7.57
CA ILE A 100 16.11 2.49 -7.88
C ILE A 100 16.03 0.97 -7.98
N ALA A 101 14.94 0.40 -7.46
CA ALA A 101 14.46 -0.94 -7.81
C ALA A 101 13.06 -0.77 -8.42
N PRO A 102 12.66 -1.56 -9.43
CA PRO A 102 11.34 -1.42 -10.04
C PRO A 102 10.23 -1.87 -9.10
N GLY A 103 9.06 -1.24 -9.23
CA GLY A 103 7.80 -1.72 -8.67
C GLY A 103 6.86 -2.19 -9.77
N ASN A 104 5.65 -2.62 -9.39
CA ASN A 104 4.70 -3.12 -10.37
C ASN A 104 4.08 -2.01 -11.23
N HIS A 105 4.43 -0.74 -10.97
CA HIS A 105 4.16 0.39 -11.84
C HIS A 105 5.39 0.83 -12.66
N ASP A 106 6.54 0.16 -12.51
CA ASP A 106 7.83 0.55 -13.09
C ASP A 106 8.67 -0.65 -13.62
N PRO A 107 8.15 -1.52 -14.49
CA PRO A 107 6.99 -1.28 -15.35
C PRO A 107 5.73 -2.05 -14.95
N ASN A 108 4.58 -1.64 -15.50
CA ASN A 108 3.32 -2.38 -15.43
C ASN A 108 3.36 -3.71 -16.16
N GLU A 109 4.07 -3.74 -17.28
CA GLU A 109 4.20 -4.87 -18.19
C GLU A 109 5.68 -5.03 -18.60
N PRO A 110 6.14 -6.24 -18.97
CA PRO A 110 7.56 -6.44 -19.30
C PRO A 110 8.00 -5.69 -20.56
N TYR A 111 7.04 -5.33 -21.42
CA TYR A 111 7.22 -4.62 -22.68
C TYR A 111 6.23 -3.46 -22.78
N ASP A 112 6.47 -2.55 -23.72
CA ASP A 112 5.66 -1.35 -23.93
C ASP A 112 4.19 -1.66 -24.20
N ASP A 113 3.29 -1.10 -23.39
CA ASP A 113 1.84 -1.13 -23.65
C ASP A 113 1.39 0.15 -24.36
N MET A 114 1.07 0.01 -25.65
CA MET A 114 0.55 1.08 -26.50
C MET A 114 -0.99 1.17 -26.47
N GLU A 115 -1.68 0.34 -25.68
CA GLU A 115 -3.14 0.31 -25.54
C GLU A 115 -3.65 0.99 -24.26
N ALA A 116 -2.75 1.37 -23.35
CA ALA A 116 -3.03 1.93 -22.03
C ALA A 116 -3.58 3.37 -22.02
N GLY A 117 -3.93 3.86 -20.83
CA GLY A 117 -4.27 5.26 -20.57
C GLY A 117 -5.21 5.49 -19.38
N LYS A 118 -5.65 6.74 -19.19
CA LYS A 118 -6.49 7.17 -18.05
C LYS A 118 -7.74 7.93 -18.51
N ASN A 119 -8.83 7.81 -17.76
CA ASN A 119 -10.17 8.23 -18.18
C ASN A 119 -10.70 9.48 -17.46
N ASP A 120 -9.90 10.10 -16.62
CA ASP A 120 -10.28 10.93 -15.49
C ASP A 120 -9.26 12.06 -15.24
N PHE A 121 -8.63 12.58 -16.30
CA PHE A 121 -7.93 13.86 -16.21
C PHE A 121 -8.94 15.01 -16.08
N LEU A 122 -8.61 16.04 -15.32
CA LEU A 122 -9.53 17.14 -15.04
C LEU A 122 -9.53 18.19 -16.17
N THR A 123 -10.71 18.58 -16.65
CA THR A 123 -10.86 19.74 -17.56
C THR A 123 -11.13 21.03 -16.79
N LYS A 124 -10.98 22.17 -17.49
CA LYS A 124 -11.28 23.50 -16.93
C LYS A 124 -12.74 23.62 -16.44
N GLU A 125 -13.65 22.89 -17.06
CA GLU A 125 -15.08 22.86 -16.73
C GLU A 125 -15.41 21.91 -15.56
N GLY A 126 -14.41 21.28 -14.94
CA GLY A 126 -14.63 20.36 -13.83
C GLY A 126 -15.02 18.93 -14.26
N LYS A 127 -14.81 18.58 -15.53
CA LYS A 127 -15.18 17.26 -16.09
C LYS A 127 -13.98 16.34 -16.23
N GLU A 128 -14.26 15.05 -16.44
CA GLU A 128 -13.25 14.05 -16.80
C GLU A 128 -12.91 14.10 -18.30
N GLN A 129 -11.62 13.99 -18.61
CA GLN A 129 -11.04 13.84 -19.95
C GLN A 129 -10.29 12.52 -20.05
N LYS A 130 -10.63 11.73 -21.06
CA LYS A 130 -9.92 10.50 -21.40
C LYS A 130 -8.67 10.83 -22.21
N VAL A 131 -7.51 10.32 -21.78
CA VAL A 131 -6.26 10.42 -22.52
C VAL A 131 -5.63 9.03 -22.61
N TYR A 132 -5.58 8.48 -23.81
CA TYR A 132 -5.12 7.11 -24.07
C TYR A 132 -3.95 7.08 -25.06
N ALA A 133 -3.13 6.04 -24.98
CA ALA A 133 -2.09 5.74 -25.95
C ALA A 133 -2.70 5.49 -27.35
N SER A 134 -1.92 5.79 -28.39
CA SER A 134 -2.38 5.77 -29.78
C SER A 134 -2.83 4.40 -30.27
N GLY A 135 -2.31 3.33 -29.67
CA GLY A 135 -2.68 1.95 -29.96
C GLY A 135 -4.00 1.49 -29.32
N SER A 136 -4.61 2.29 -28.43
CA SER A 136 -5.89 1.95 -27.80
C SER A 136 -7.03 1.82 -28.83
N ALA A 137 -8.04 1.01 -28.52
CA ALA A 137 -9.18 0.79 -29.40
C ALA A 137 -9.94 2.09 -29.74
N ALA A 138 -10.10 2.98 -28.75
CA ALA A 138 -10.76 4.28 -28.95
C ALA A 138 -9.95 5.21 -29.87
N CYS A 139 -8.63 5.24 -29.74
CA CYS A 139 -7.76 6.02 -30.61
C CYS A 139 -7.77 5.50 -32.05
N LYS A 140 -7.70 4.17 -32.23
CA LYS A 140 -7.86 3.54 -33.55
C LYS A 140 -9.22 3.83 -34.18
N ALA A 141 -10.28 3.86 -33.37
CA ALA A 141 -11.64 4.19 -33.79
C ALA A 141 -11.89 5.69 -33.98
N LYS A 142 -10.92 6.55 -33.64
CA LYS A 142 -11.02 8.03 -33.67
C LYS A 142 -12.21 8.54 -32.86
N ASP A 143 -12.42 7.99 -31.66
CA ASP A 143 -13.43 8.47 -30.72
C ASP A 143 -13.17 9.96 -30.38
N PRO A 144 -14.09 10.89 -30.70
CA PRO A 144 -13.88 12.32 -30.47
C PRO A 144 -13.85 12.72 -28.99
N THR A 145 -14.23 11.81 -28.09
CA THR A 145 -14.19 12.03 -26.63
C THR A 145 -12.85 11.65 -26.00
N VAL A 146 -11.91 11.10 -26.79
CA VAL A 146 -10.61 10.61 -26.32
C VAL A 146 -9.49 11.43 -26.95
N VAL A 147 -8.58 11.91 -26.10
CA VAL A 147 -7.32 12.49 -26.54
C VAL A 147 -6.30 11.38 -26.70
N CYS A 148 -5.66 11.30 -27.86
CA CYS A 148 -4.69 10.26 -28.15
C CYS A 148 -3.27 10.78 -27.97
N SER A 149 -2.52 10.20 -27.04
CA SER A 149 -1.13 10.54 -26.78
C SER A 149 -0.34 9.35 -26.23
N ASP A 150 0.80 9.06 -26.87
CA ASP A 150 1.75 8.08 -26.37
C ASP A 150 2.51 8.55 -25.13
N GLN A 151 2.24 9.76 -24.63
CA GLN A 151 2.66 10.15 -23.28
C GLN A 151 1.98 9.31 -22.19
N LEU A 152 0.89 8.60 -22.51
CA LEU A 152 0.15 7.69 -21.63
C LEU A 152 0.37 6.20 -21.95
N MET A 153 1.31 5.86 -22.84
CA MET A 153 1.74 4.47 -22.99
C MET A 153 2.47 4.02 -21.71
N GLU A 154 2.39 2.75 -21.33
CA GLU A 154 3.10 2.22 -20.14
C GLU A 154 4.43 1.61 -20.61
N GLN A 155 5.57 2.23 -20.25
CA GLN A 155 6.88 1.79 -20.75
C GLN A 155 7.27 0.44 -20.15
N GLY A 156 7.79 -0.46 -20.99
CA GLY A 156 8.44 -1.69 -20.53
C GLY A 156 9.87 -1.46 -20.05
N TYR A 157 10.55 -2.54 -19.65
CA TYR A 157 11.90 -2.47 -19.06
C TYR A 157 12.92 -1.72 -19.92
N GLU A 158 12.93 -1.96 -21.24
CA GLU A 158 13.96 -1.43 -22.13
C GLU A 158 13.99 0.11 -22.11
N LYS A 159 12.83 0.75 -22.32
CA LYS A 159 12.72 2.22 -22.30
C LYS A 159 12.96 2.79 -20.91
N LEU A 160 12.38 2.17 -19.89
CA LEU A 160 12.45 2.66 -18.52
C LEU A 160 13.89 2.65 -17.99
N VAL A 161 14.59 1.53 -18.14
CA VAL A 161 15.99 1.39 -17.70
C VAL A 161 16.92 2.28 -18.50
N ALA A 162 16.70 2.43 -19.81
CA ALA A 162 17.49 3.35 -20.62
C ALA A 162 17.36 4.80 -20.13
N LYS A 163 16.15 5.23 -19.76
CA LYS A 163 15.89 6.59 -19.30
C LYS A 163 16.45 6.88 -17.89
N LEU A 164 16.44 5.88 -17.01
CA LEU A 164 16.84 6.01 -15.60
C LEU A 164 18.17 5.33 -15.27
N SER A 165 18.99 5.02 -16.28
CA SER A 165 20.22 4.22 -16.18
C SER A 165 21.18 4.67 -15.07
N ASP A 166 21.37 5.99 -14.92
CA ASP A 166 22.28 6.60 -13.93
C ASP A 166 21.82 6.48 -12.47
N HIS A 167 20.63 5.93 -12.21
CA HIS A 167 20.05 5.79 -10.87
C HIS A 167 20.22 4.37 -10.30
N GLY A 168 21.41 3.79 -10.54
CA GLY A 168 21.85 2.48 -10.03
C GLY A 168 21.72 1.33 -11.04
N PHE A 169 20.86 1.45 -12.07
CA PHE A 169 20.72 0.41 -13.08
C PHE A 169 21.97 0.18 -13.93
N MET A 170 22.86 1.17 -14.04
CA MET A 170 24.18 1.08 -14.66
C MET A 170 25.27 1.54 -13.67
N PRO A 171 26.51 1.05 -13.80
CA PRO A 171 27.60 1.46 -12.93
C PRO A 171 27.92 2.94 -13.10
N ASN A 172 28.27 3.59 -11.99
CA ASN A 172 28.81 4.94 -11.98
C ASN A 172 30.32 4.90 -11.70
N ARG A 173 31.11 5.83 -12.25
CA ARG A 173 32.56 5.90 -12.00
C ARG A 173 32.91 6.15 -10.53
N ALA A 174 31.99 6.68 -9.74
CA ALA A 174 32.15 6.88 -8.31
C ALA A 174 31.91 5.62 -7.47
N ASP A 175 31.43 4.53 -8.08
CA ASP A 175 31.16 3.28 -7.35
C ASP A 175 32.45 2.50 -7.07
N VAL A 176 32.53 1.96 -5.85
CA VAL A 176 33.64 1.07 -5.44
C VAL A 176 33.43 -0.33 -6.00
N LEU A 177 32.18 -0.73 -6.14
CA LEU A 177 31.72 -1.98 -6.73
C LEU A 177 30.36 -1.74 -7.36
N TRP A 178 30.12 -2.36 -8.49
CA TRP A 178 28.78 -2.53 -9.07
C TRP A 178 28.72 -3.93 -9.68
N GLU A 179 27.62 -4.65 -9.57
CA GLU A 179 27.42 -5.95 -10.23
C GLU A 179 25.94 -6.30 -10.37
N THR A 180 25.65 -7.27 -11.22
CA THR A 180 24.31 -7.88 -11.38
C THR A 180 24.38 -9.37 -11.03
N PRO A 181 23.24 -10.09 -10.97
CA PRO A 181 23.23 -11.55 -10.84
C PRO A 181 24.03 -12.29 -11.93
N PHE A 182 24.30 -11.63 -13.05
CA PHE A 182 24.95 -12.20 -14.24
C PHE A 182 26.41 -11.77 -14.39
N SER A 183 26.89 -10.85 -13.54
CA SER A 183 28.24 -10.31 -13.63
C SER A 183 29.30 -11.33 -13.19
N LYS A 184 30.42 -11.36 -13.90
CA LYS A 184 31.60 -12.19 -13.60
C LYS A 184 32.86 -11.39 -13.89
N TYR A 185 33.49 -10.85 -12.86
CA TYR A 185 34.70 -10.04 -13.02
C TYR A 185 35.96 -10.87 -13.20
N SER A 186 36.76 -10.48 -14.19
CA SER A 186 38.04 -11.09 -14.51
C SER A 186 39.01 -10.99 -13.31
N GLY A 187 39.50 -12.13 -12.84
CA GLY A 187 40.39 -12.19 -11.67
C GLY A 187 39.75 -11.72 -10.35
N GLY A 188 38.41 -11.63 -10.29
CA GLY A 188 37.67 -11.22 -9.10
C GLY A 188 37.83 -9.74 -8.73
N LYS A 189 38.25 -8.88 -9.68
CA LYS A 189 38.45 -7.44 -9.44
C LYS A 189 37.49 -6.61 -10.27
N TYR A 190 36.77 -5.71 -9.60
CA TYR A 190 35.89 -4.75 -10.25
C TYR A 190 36.67 -3.75 -11.11
N SER A 191 36.14 -3.42 -12.29
CA SER A 191 36.50 -2.23 -13.05
C SER A 191 35.26 -1.62 -13.67
N TYR A 192 35.23 -0.29 -13.80
CA TYR A 192 34.08 0.41 -14.38
C TYR A 192 33.80 -0.03 -15.82
N ASP A 193 34.84 -0.17 -16.65
CA ASP A 193 34.65 -0.49 -18.08
C ASP A 193 34.10 -1.92 -18.27
N GLU A 194 34.59 -2.90 -17.50
CA GLU A 194 34.04 -4.26 -17.52
C GLU A 194 32.61 -4.30 -16.96
N ALA A 195 32.34 -3.56 -15.88
CA ALA A 195 31.00 -3.44 -15.31
C ALA A 195 30.01 -2.82 -16.30
N ALA A 196 30.40 -1.76 -17.02
CA ALA A 196 29.57 -1.10 -18.00
C ALA A 196 29.24 -2.03 -19.18
N ALA A 197 30.20 -2.84 -19.63
CA ALA A 197 29.97 -3.85 -20.66
C ALA A 197 29.02 -4.96 -20.18
N GLN A 198 29.24 -5.48 -18.96
CA GLN A 198 28.39 -6.53 -18.38
C GLN A 198 27.00 -6.02 -17.97
N GLY A 199 26.84 -4.73 -17.72
CA GLY A 199 25.57 -4.11 -17.37
C GLY A 199 24.58 -3.93 -18.52
N ALA A 200 25.02 -4.12 -19.78
CA ALA A 200 24.14 -4.04 -20.94
C ALA A 200 22.92 -4.95 -20.81
N LEU A 201 21.74 -4.49 -21.27
CA LEU A 201 20.46 -5.19 -21.08
C LEU A 201 20.49 -6.63 -21.62
N ALA A 202 21.17 -6.87 -22.73
CA ALA A 202 21.29 -8.20 -23.34
C ALA A 202 22.05 -9.21 -22.45
N ASN A 203 22.88 -8.74 -21.51
CA ASN A 203 23.65 -9.58 -20.59
C ASN A 203 22.91 -9.87 -19.29
N ARG A 204 21.71 -9.32 -19.11
CA ARG A 204 20.94 -9.35 -17.85
C ARG A 204 19.61 -10.06 -18.04
N GLN A 205 19.67 -11.28 -18.54
CA GLN A 205 18.49 -12.05 -18.88
C GLN A 205 18.48 -13.41 -18.21
N PHE A 206 17.29 -13.88 -17.83
CA PHE A 206 17.04 -15.23 -17.34
C PHE A 206 15.88 -15.85 -18.12
N GLU A 207 15.83 -17.18 -18.20
CA GLU A 207 14.68 -17.87 -18.80
C GLU A 207 13.59 -18.04 -17.74
N ILE A 208 12.36 -17.63 -18.08
CA ILE A 208 11.15 -17.86 -17.28
C ILE A 208 10.16 -18.70 -18.09
N CYS A 209 9.52 -19.67 -17.45
CA CYS A 209 8.47 -20.51 -18.03
C CYS A 209 7.17 -20.34 -17.23
N ALA A 210 6.05 -20.87 -17.76
CA ALA A 210 4.75 -20.78 -17.08
C ALA A 210 4.74 -21.49 -15.70
N GLU A 211 5.61 -22.49 -15.51
CA GLU A 211 5.65 -23.32 -14.31
C GLU A 211 6.76 -22.94 -13.30
N GLY A 212 7.77 -22.16 -13.71
CA GLY A 212 8.89 -21.82 -12.84
C GLY A 212 10.10 -21.23 -13.57
N THR A 213 11.22 -21.16 -12.84
CA THR A 213 12.51 -20.65 -13.35
C THR A 213 13.06 -21.62 -14.40
N GLY A 214 13.38 -21.11 -15.58
CA GLY A 214 13.98 -21.89 -16.67
C GLY A 214 15.50 -22.06 -16.53
N GLY A 215 16.17 -22.22 -17.67
CA GLY A 215 17.61 -22.34 -17.77
C GLY A 215 18.16 -23.50 -16.95
N SER A 216 19.17 -23.23 -16.12
CA SER A 216 19.79 -24.23 -15.24
C SER A 216 18.86 -24.81 -14.17
N TYR A 217 17.73 -24.16 -13.88
CA TYR A 217 16.77 -24.61 -12.87
C TYR A 217 15.69 -25.54 -13.46
N LYS A 218 15.51 -25.51 -14.78
CA LYS A 218 14.43 -26.18 -15.51
C LYS A 218 14.38 -27.69 -15.23
N ALA A 219 15.50 -28.39 -15.37
CA ALA A 219 15.52 -29.86 -15.21
C ALA A 219 15.07 -30.32 -13.82
N ALA A 220 15.53 -29.64 -12.76
CA ALA A 220 15.12 -29.93 -11.38
C ALA A 220 13.64 -29.57 -11.15
N GLY A 221 13.19 -28.46 -11.74
CA GLY A 221 11.80 -28.03 -11.72
C GLY A 221 10.83 -29.01 -12.40
N GLU A 222 11.18 -29.49 -13.60
CA GLU A 222 10.42 -30.48 -14.36
C GLU A 222 10.36 -31.84 -13.65
N ALA A 223 11.48 -32.28 -13.07
CA ALA A 223 11.54 -33.50 -12.27
C ALA A 223 10.62 -33.41 -11.04
N LYS A 224 10.59 -32.26 -10.35
CA LYS A 224 9.69 -32.02 -9.22
C LYS A 224 8.22 -31.95 -9.64
N LEU A 225 7.93 -31.35 -10.80
CA LEU A 225 6.57 -31.19 -11.31
C LEU A 225 6.02 -32.46 -11.97
N GLY A 226 6.89 -33.36 -12.45
CA GLY A 226 6.52 -34.57 -13.16
C GLY A 226 6.11 -34.35 -14.62
N LYS A 227 6.39 -33.17 -15.19
CA LYS A 227 6.13 -32.85 -16.61
C LYS A 227 7.07 -31.75 -17.12
N PRO A 228 7.27 -31.64 -18.44
CA PRO A 228 8.06 -30.56 -19.04
C PRO A 228 7.46 -29.18 -18.76
N TYR A 229 8.32 -28.18 -18.65
CA TYR A 229 7.93 -26.77 -18.58
C TYR A 229 7.54 -26.28 -19.98
N THR A 230 6.63 -25.30 -20.01
CA THR A 230 6.04 -24.77 -21.23
C THR A 230 6.17 -23.25 -21.28
N LYS A 231 6.03 -22.68 -22.49
CA LYS A 231 5.96 -21.22 -22.72
C LYS A 231 7.14 -20.47 -22.09
N CYS A 232 8.33 -20.98 -22.36
CA CYS A 232 9.56 -20.39 -21.86
C CYS A 232 9.97 -19.21 -22.73
N THR A 233 10.47 -18.15 -22.10
CA THR A 233 11.00 -16.96 -22.77
C THR A 233 12.13 -16.34 -21.95
N MET A 234 13.00 -15.57 -22.61
CA MET A 234 14.01 -14.79 -21.92
C MET A 234 13.40 -13.48 -21.43
N MET A 235 13.70 -13.13 -20.17
CA MET A 235 13.22 -11.92 -19.53
C MET A 235 14.38 -11.15 -18.91
N PHE A 236 14.30 -9.83 -18.97
CA PHE A 236 15.27 -8.95 -18.34
C PHE A 236 15.10 -8.94 -16.81
N ASP A 237 16.21 -8.81 -16.08
CA ASP A 237 16.23 -8.63 -14.63
C ASP A 237 17.06 -7.40 -14.28
N SER A 238 16.40 -6.42 -13.66
CA SER A 238 16.97 -5.12 -13.34
C SER A 238 17.74 -5.09 -12.01
N SER A 239 17.88 -6.22 -11.31
CA SER A 239 18.60 -6.31 -10.03
C SER A 239 20.08 -5.93 -10.16
N TYR A 240 20.62 -5.28 -9.12
CA TYR A 240 22.04 -4.93 -9.02
C TYR A 240 22.49 -4.75 -7.56
N LEU A 241 23.79 -4.94 -7.34
CA LEU A 241 24.50 -4.62 -6.10
C LEU A 241 25.43 -3.45 -6.39
N VAL A 242 25.48 -2.48 -5.50
CA VAL A 242 26.38 -1.33 -5.61
C VAL A 242 27.02 -0.99 -4.26
N GLU A 243 28.29 -0.61 -4.28
CA GLU A 243 29.02 -0.03 -3.16
C GLU A 243 29.27 1.47 -3.43
N PRO A 244 28.30 2.35 -3.13
CA PRO A 244 28.41 3.77 -3.46
C PRO A 244 29.44 4.50 -2.59
N VAL A 245 29.71 3.97 -1.40
CA VAL A 245 30.78 4.38 -0.50
C VAL A 245 31.39 3.15 0.15
N LYS A 246 32.68 3.21 0.48
CA LYS A 246 33.41 2.08 1.06
C LYS A 246 32.70 1.52 2.30
N GLY A 247 32.38 0.23 2.28
CA GLY A 247 31.78 -0.52 3.38
C GLY A 247 30.26 -0.63 3.36
N LEU A 248 29.56 0.14 2.52
CA LEU A 248 28.10 0.09 2.40
C LEU A 248 27.70 -0.57 1.08
N TRP A 249 27.00 -1.69 1.15
CA TRP A 249 26.41 -2.40 0.02
C TRP A 249 24.90 -2.17 -0.03
N LEU A 250 24.44 -1.68 -1.17
CA LEU A 250 23.02 -1.55 -1.50
C LEU A 250 22.65 -2.62 -2.52
N LEU A 251 21.72 -3.49 -2.16
CA LEU A 251 21.23 -4.58 -2.99
C LEU A 251 19.82 -4.24 -3.48
N ALA A 252 19.72 -3.76 -4.72
CA ALA A 252 18.46 -3.47 -5.38
C ALA A 252 17.94 -4.75 -6.07
N ILE A 253 16.73 -5.17 -5.71
CA ILE A 253 16.16 -6.43 -6.19
C ILE A 253 14.92 -6.15 -7.04
N ASP A 254 14.95 -6.66 -8.26
CA ASP A 254 13.81 -6.72 -9.17
C ASP A 254 12.89 -7.89 -8.76
N ALA A 255 11.91 -7.57 -7.92
CA ALA A 255 10.93 -8.53 -7.46
C ALA A 255 9.65 -8.57 -8.34
N ASN A 256 9.63 -7.87 -9.48
CA ASN A 256 8.56 -7.99 -10.46
C ASN A 256 8.68 -9.33 -11.17
N VAL A 257 7.56 -10.06 -11.29
CA VAL A 257 7.52 -11.34 -12.01
C VAL A 257 6.33 -11.35 -12.96
N PHE A 258 6.63 -11.41 -14.25
CA PHE A 258 5.64 -11.51 -15.33
C PHE A 258 5.59 -12.96 -15.82
N VAL A 259 4.63 -13.74 -15.32
CA VAL A 259 4.55 -15.18 -15.62
C VAL A 259 3.91 -15.39 -16.99
N PRO A 260 4.53 -16.15 -17.92
CA PRO A 260 3.88 -16.51 -19.19
C PRO A 260 2.55 -17.25 -18.96
N ASN A 261 1.47 -16.77 -19.55
CA ASN A 261 0.11 -17.25 -19.29
C ASN A 261 -0.47 -18.10 -20.45
N ALA A 262 -1.78 -18.33 -20.46
CA ALA A 262 -2.44 -19.12 -21.52
C ALA A 262 -2.30 -18.53 -22.94
N LYS A 263 -2.14 -17.21 -23.05
CA LYS A 263 -2.11 -16.45 -24.31
C LYS A 263 -0.68 -16.19 -24.82
N PHE A 264 0.35 -16.66 -24.11
CA PHE A 264 1.73 -16.52 -24.56
C PHE A 264 1.94 -17.23 -25.90
N ASP A 265 2.48 -16.50 -26.88
CA ASP A 265 2.85 -17.02 -28.18
C ASP A 265 4.37 -16.89 -28.38
N PRO A 266 5.12 -18.00 -28.52
CA PRO A 266 6.55 -17.96 -28.83
C PRO A 266 6.90 -17.23 -30.13
N ALA A 267 5.96 -17.11 -31.08
CA ALA A 267 6.15 -16.36 -32.31
C ALA A 267 6.01 -14.83 -32.10
N ASP A 268 5.38 -14.41 -31.00
CA ASP A 268 5.23 -13.01 -30.59
C ASP A 268 5.54 -12.85 -29.07
N PRO A 269 6.80 -13.11 -28.66
CA PRO A 269 7.18 -13.22 -27.24
C PRO A 269 7.17 -11.88 -26.50
N LYS A 270 6.94 -10.77 -27.21
CA LYS A 270 6.83 -9.41 -26.66
C LYS A 270 5.38 -8.95 -26.45
N ASN A 271 4.40 -9.79 -26.80
CA ASN A 271 3.00 -9.48 -26.56
C ASN A 271 2.68 -9.50 -25.06
N ILE A 272 2.41 -8.33 -24.50
CA ILE A 272 2.08 -8.14 -23.08
C ILE A 272 0.89 -9.00 -22.62
N LYS A 273 -0.08 -9.29 -23.50
CA LYS A 273 -1.25 -10.13 -23.17
C LYS A 273 -0.87 -11.58 -22.87
N GLY A 274 0.35 -11.99 -23.24
CA GLY A 274 0.94 -13.28 -22.94
C GLY A 274 1.48 -13.43 -21.52
N PHE A 275 1.38 -12.40 -20.66
CA PHE A 275 1.90 -12.44 -19.30
C PHE A 275 0.83 -12.12 -18.26
N ASP A 276 0.99 -12.68 -17.06
CA ASP A 276 0.25 -12.23 -15.87
C ASP A 276 0.96 -11.03 -15.24
N GLY A 277 0.19 -10.02 -14.83
CA GLY A 277 0.73 -8.79 -14.23
C GLY A 277 1.43 -9.03 -12.89
N ALA A 278 2.46 -8.23 -12.62
CA ALA A 278 3.33 -8.41 -11.45
C ALA A 278 2.69 -8.00 -10.11
N GLY A 279 1.55 -7.29 -10.11
CA GLY A 279 0.98 -6.67 -8.91
C GLY A 279 0.60 -7.62 -7.75
N ASN A 280 0.33 -8.90 -8.02
CA ASN A 280 0.08 -9.91 -6.96
C ASN A 280 1.19 -10.98 -6.87
N ALA A 281 2.21 -10.88 -7.72
CA ALA A 281 3.24 -11.90 -7.87
C ALA A 281 4.26 -11.82 -6.72
N GLY A 282 4.96 -10.68 -6.65
CA GLY A 282 5.95 -10.35 -5.62
C GLY A 282 6.90 -11.49 -5.25
N TRP A 283 7.30 -11.52 -3.98
CA TRP A 283 8.25 -12.51 -3.48
C TRP A 283 7.74 -13.97 -3.58
N ASN A 284 6.42 -14.19 -3.52
CA ASN A 284 5.84 -15.52 -3.72
C ASN A 284 6.21 -16.09 -5.09
N LYS A 285 6.23 -15.24 -6.12
CA LYS A 285 6.65 -15.64 -7.47
C LYS A 285 8.16 -15.56 -7.68
N VAL A 286 8.89 -14.67 -7.00
CA VAL A 286 10.36 -14.67 -7.03
C VAL A 286 10.92 -16.03 -6.61
N VAL A 287 10.40 -16.61 -5.52
CA VAL A 287 10.86 -17.92 -5.01
C VAL A 287 10.68 -19.06 -6.01
N THR A 288 9.71 -18.95 -6.92
CA THR A 288 9.37 -20.01 -7.87
C THR A 288 9.89 -19.74 -9.30
N HIS A 289 9.99 -18.48 -9.70
CA HIS A 289 10.27 -18.06 -11.09
C HIS A 289 11.56 -17.23 -11.27
N LYS A 290 12.24 -16.86 -10.18
CA LYS A 290 13.55 -16.17 -10.20
C LYS A 290 14.54 -16.81 -9.23
N GLN A 291 14.71 -18.13 -9.28
CA GLN A 291 15.60 -18.86 -8.36
C GLN A 291 17.06 -18.40 -8.42
N HIS A 292 17.53 -17.87 -9.57
CA HIS A 292 18.85 -17.23 -9.69
C HIS A 292 19.03 -16.06 -8.74
N LEU A 293 17.96 -15.30 -8.44
CA LEU A 293 18.03 -14.20 -7.47
C LEU A 293 18.25 -14.73 -6.06
N LEU A 294 17.58 -15.81 -5.64
CA LEU A 294 17.80 -16.36 -4.29
C LEU A 294 19.24 -16.86 -4.11
N ASP A 295 19.78 -17.53 -5.11
CA ASP A 295 21.18 -17.99 -5.08
C ASP A 295 22.16 -16.82 -5.05
N TRP A 296 21.89 -15.77 -5.84
CA TRP A 296 22.72 -14.57 -5.85
C TRP A 296 22.64 -13.78 -4.55
N ILE A 297 21.45 -13.55 -3.98
CA ILE A 297 21.27 -12.89 -2.68
C ILE A 297 22.03 -13.66 -1.58
N LYS A 298 21.99 -15.00 -1.63
CA LYS A 298 22.74 -15.84 -0.70
C LYS A 298 24.25 -15.63 -0.83
N ALA A 299 24.76 -15.59 -2.06
CA ALA A 299 26.17 -15.32 -2.33
C ALA A 299 26.59 -13.90 -1.89
N VAL A 300 25.78 -12.88 -2.18
CA VAL A 300 25.99 -11.49 -1.76
C VAL A 300 26.02 -11.39 -0.24
N SER A 301 25.06 -12.01 0.45
CA SER A 301 24.96 -11.98 1.92
C SER A 301 26.18 -12.65 2.58
N ALA A 302 26.64 -13.78 2.02
CA ALA A 302 27.85 -14.45 2.48
C ALA A 302 29.11 -13.59 2.28
N ARG A 303 29.26 -12.94 1.11
CA ARG A 303 30.39 -12.04 0.82
C ARG A 303 30.36 -10.80 1.71
N ALA A 304 29.20 -10.17 1.89
CA ALA A 304 29.07 -9.00 2.75
C ALA A 304 29.56 -9.31 4.17
N LYS A 305 29.21 -10.49 4.71
CA LYS A 305 29.70 -10.94 6.01
C LYS A 305 31.22 -11.16 6.02
N ALA A 306 31.77 -11.83 5.01
CA ALA A 306 33.20 -12.13 4.89
C ALA A 306 34.06 -10.87 4.72
N GLU A 307 33.57 -9.90 3.95
CA GLU A 307 34.25 -8.63 3.65
C GLU A 307 33.89 -7.50 4.63
N ASN A 308 33.13 -7.80 5.68
CA ASN A 308 32.71 -6.86 6.70
C ASN A 308 31.96 -5.63 6.15
N LYS A 309 31.04 -5.87 5.21
CA LYS A 309 30.17 -4.86 4.58
C LYS A 309 28.84 -4.75 5.34
N GLN A 310 28.32 -3.53 5.42
CA GLN A 310 26.93 -3.27 5.79
C GLN A 310 26.06 -3.54 4.56
N LEU A 311 25.13 -4.48 4.64
CA LEU A 311 24.25 -4.86 3.52
C LEU A 311 22.82 -4.40 3.77
N MET A 312 22.33 -3.52 2.91
CA MET A 312 20.95 -3.06 2.88
C MET A 312 20.30 -3.50 1.56
N ALA A 313 19.33 -4.41 1.64
CA ALA A 313 18.53 -4.78 0.48
C ALA A 313 17.24 -3.98 0.42
N PHE A 314 16.80 -3.69 -0.80
CA PHE A 314 15.50 -3.08 -1.04
C PHE A 314 14.89 -3.60 -2.34
N SER A 315 13.57 -3.77 -2.30
CA SER A 315 12.73 -4.16 -3.43
C SER A 315 11.34 -3.57 -3.21
N HIS A 316 10.48 -3.68 -4.20
CA HIS A 316 9.14 -3.12 -4.08
C HIS A 316 8.23 -3.91 -3.12
N TYR A 317 8.26 -5.24 -3.17
CA TYR A 317 7.26 -6.07 -2.48
C TYR A 317 7.67 -6.42 -1.04
N PRO A 318 6.70 -6.60 -0.12
CA PRO A 318 6.96 -7.16 1.18
C PRO A 318 7.51 -8.59 1.08
N THR A 319 8.39 -8.97 2.00
CA THR A 319 8.93 -10.35 2.12
C THR A 319 8.25 -11.16 3.23
N MET A 320 7.37 -10.52 4.00
CA MET A 320 6.65 -11.10 5.14
C MET A 320 5.20 -10.61 5.20
N ASP A 321 4.40 -11.24 6.06
CA ASP A 321 3.11 -10.70 6.50
C ASP A 321 3.27 -9.23 6.90
N PHE A 322 2.35 -8.39 6.45
CA PHE A 322 2.34 -6.95 6.71
C PHE A 322 1.11 -6.50 7.52
N TYR A 323 0.32 -7.45 8.03
CA TYR A 323 -0.85 -7.24 8.87
C TYR A 323 -0.61 -7.64 10.33
N ALA A 324 0.65 -7.65 10.79
CA ALA A 324 1.01 -8.05 12.15
C ALA A 324 0.40 -9.41 12.56
N ASN A 325 0.47 -10.39 11.63
CA ASN A 325 -0.11 -11.73 11.76
C ASN A 325 -1.64 -11.76 11.88
N GLN A 326 -2.35 -10.68 11.52
CA GLN A 326 -3.82 -10.62 11.53
C GLN A 326 -4.46 -11.10 10.21
N THR A 327 -3.66 -11.49 9.20
CA THR A 327 -4.17 -11.89 7.88
C THR A 327 -5.29 -12.95 7.95
N ALA A 328 -5.12 -14.00 8.76
CA ALA A 328 -6.13 -15.05 8.91
C ALA A 328 -7.43 -14.52 9.53
N ALA A 329 -7.33 -13.66 10.55
CA ALA A 329 -8.49 -13.05 11.18
C ALA A 329 -9.23 -12.11 10.22
N MET A 330 -8.49 -11.31 9.44
CA MET A 330 -9.07 -10.43 8.42
C MET A 330 -9.83 -11.23 7.36
N LYS A 331 -9.26 -12.33 6.85
CA LYS A 331 -9.94 -13.23 5.88
C LYS A 331 -11.21 -13.88 6.44
N ALA A 332 -11.28 -14.10 7.75
CA ALA A 332 -12.44 -14.73 8.39
C ALA A 332 -13.59 -13.75 8.64
N VAL A 333 -13.30 -12.44 8.73
CA VAL A 333 -14.25 -11.40 9.15
C VAL A 333 -14.79 -10.59 7.97
N PHE A 334 -13.94 -10.26 7.01
CA PHE A 334 -14.28 -9.35 5.91
C PHE A 334 -14.63 -10.10 4.62
N LYS A 335 -15.11 -9.36 3.62
CA LYS A 335 -15.45 -9.93 2.31
C LYS A 335 -14.26 -10.65 1.67
N PRO A 336 -14.49 -11.70 0.86
CA PRO A 336 -13.43 -12.30 0.06
C PRO A 336 -12.70 -11.26 -0.80
N GLY A 337 -11.37 -11.30 -0.82
CA GLY A 337 -10.54 -10.33 -1.54
C GLY A 337 -10.29 -9.00 -0.81
N ALA A 338 -10.93 -8.78 0.35
CA ALA A 338 -10.72 -7.57 1.14
C ALA A 338 -9.25 -7.39 1.55
N PHE A 339 -8.84 -6.13 1.67
CA PHE A 339 -7.49 -5.74 2.09
C PHE A 339 -6.37 -6.38 1.24
N GLN A 340 -6.66 -6.71 -0.02
CA GLN A 340 -5.68 -7.23 -0.97
C GLN A 340 -4.84 -8.40 -0.40
N THR A 341 -5.45 -9.26 0.42
CA THR A 341 -4.72 -10.32 1.16
C THR A 341 -4.06 -11.39 0.27
N ALA A 342 -4.31 -11.36 -1.04
CA ALA A 342 -3.58 -12.16 -2.03
C ALA A 342 -2.11 -11.73 -2.20
N ARG A 343 -1.77 -10.49 -1.82
CA ARG A 343 -0.41 -9.94 -1.89
C ARG A 343 0.46 -10.31 -0.68
N VAL A 344 -0.11 -10.94 0.34
CA VAL A 344 0.61 -11.34 1.55
C VAL A 344 1.59 -12.47 1.21
N PRO A 345 2.90 -12.30 1.48
CA PRO A 345 3.87 -13.38 1.33
C PRO A 345 3.49 -14.61 2.16
N GLU A 346 3.62 -15.79 1.56
CA GLU A 346 3.44 -17.05 2.29
C GLU A 346 4.57 -17.24 3.31
N VAL A 347 4.30 -17.98 4.39
CA VAL A 347 5.32 -18.33 5.39
C VAL A 347 6.52 -19.03 4.73
N ALA A 348 6.29 -19.88 3.73
CA ALA A 348 7.34 -20.53 2.97
C ALA A 348 8.23 -19.53 2.20
N THR A 349 7.62 -18.47 1.64
CA THR A 349 8.34 -17.37 0.98
C THR A 349 9.22 -16.62 1.96
N THR A 350 8.67 -16.22 3.12
CA THR A 350 9.45 -15.56 4.18
C THR A 350 10.64 -16.40 4.62
N ASN A 351 10.43 -17.71 4.83
CA ASN A 351 11.50 -18.63 5.21
C ASN A 351 12.57 -18.77 4.11
N ALA A 352 12.16 -18.81 2.83
CA ALA A 352 13.09 -18.87 1.70
C ALA A 352 13.98 -17.62 1.62
N VAL A 353 13.41 -16.43 1.86
CA VAL A 353 14.18 -15.18 1.90
C VAL A 353 15.14 -15.17 3.10
N ALA A 354 14.66 -15.51 4.30
CA ALA A 354 15.51 -15.58 5.49
C ALA A 354 16.67 -16.57 5.33
N ALA A 355 16.44 -17.70 4.66
CA ALA A 355 17.45 -18.73 4.40
C ALA A 355 18.58 -18.28 3.46
N THR A 356 18.43 -17.16 2.75
CA THR A 356 19.53 -16.54 2.00
C THR A 356 20.61 -15.92 2.92
N GLY A 357 20.28 -15.71 4.20
CA GLY A 357 21.16 -15.02 5.15
C GLY A 357 21.11 -13.49 5.03
N LEU A 358 20.16 -12.95 4.27
CA LEU A 358 19.91 -11.52 4.18
C LEU A 358 19.46 -10.98 5.56
N PRO A 359 20.12 -9.95 6.13
CA PRO A 359 19.80 -9.48 7.48
C PRO A 359 18.63 -8.49 7.51
N LEU A 360 18.47 -7.68 6.46
CA LEU A 360 17.54 -6.56 6.41
C LEU A 360 17.05 -6.33 4.98
N HIS A 361 15.74 -6.14 4.84
CA HIS A 361 15.07 -5.73 3.61
C HIS A 361 14.15 -4.53 3.87
N VAL A 362 14.14 -3.56 2.94
CA VAL A 362 13.19 -2.45 2.91
C VAL A 362 12.25 -2.62 1.72
N GLY A 363 10.96 -2.76 2.00
CA GLY A 363 9.88 -2.93 1.02
C GLY A 363 8.88 -1.74 0.99
N GLY A 364 8.05 -1.71 -0.05
CA GLY A 364 6.93 -0.77 -0.26
C GLY A 364 5.66 -1.52 -0.67
N HIS A 365 5.08 -1.18 -1.83
CA HIS A 365 3.96 -1.81 -2.53
C HIS A 365 2.58 -1.69 -1.85
N MET A 366 2.50 -1.99 -0.57
CA MET A 366 1.25 -1.90 0.18
C MET A 366 0.98 -0.47 0.67
N HIS A 367 1.97 0.43 0.58
CA HIS A 367 1.97 1.77 1.15
C HIS A 367 1.96 1.78 2.69
N PHE A 368 2.37 0.66 3.31
CA PHE A 368 2.25 0.46 4.75
C PHE A 368 3.48 0.94 5.52
N ASN A 369 3.25 1.49 6.71
CA ASN A 369 4.28 1.72 7.71
C ASN A 369 4.30 0.58 8.74
N GLY A 370 5.21 -0.37 8.53
CA GLY A 370 5.30 -1.56 9.38
C GLY A 370 6.71 -2.11 9.47
N THR A 371 6.92 -3.03 10.41
CA THR A 371 8.17 -3.79 10.52
C THR A 371 7.82 -5.18 11.04
N ASN A 372 8.53 -6.20 10.56
CA ASN A 372 8.43 -7.56 11.07
C ASN A 372 9.82 -8.21 11.08
N ASP A 373 9.97 -9.22 11.91
CA ASP A 373 11.21 -9.97 12.06
C ASP A 373 10.92 -11.48 12.16
N VAL A 374 11.89 -12.29 11.70
CA VAL A 374 11.87 -13.74 11.85
C VAL A 374 13.28 -14.24 12.16
N THR A 375 13.35 -15.29 12.98
CA THR A 375 14.55 -16.13 13.08
C THR A 375 14.23 -17.48 12.48
N ASP A 376 14.92 -17.87 11.42
CA ASP A 376 14.71 -19.17 10.78
C ASP A 376 15.31 -20.33 11.60
N ALA A 377 15.05 -21.57 11.17
CA ALA A 377 15.57 -22.78 11.82
C ALA A 377 17.11 -22.91 11.80
N ASN A 378 17.79 -22.21 10.89
CA ASN A 378 19.25 -22.16 10.81
C ASN A 378 19.84 -21.03 11.67
N GLY A 379 18.99 -20.25 12.35
CA GLY A 379 19.38 -19.12 13.17
C GLY A 379 19.68 -17.85 12.38
N ASN A 380 19.30 -17.74 11.11
CA ASN A 380 19.35 -16.48 10.37
C ASN A 380 18.27 -15.56 10.93
N PHE A 381 18.66 -14.35 11.34
CA PHE A 381 17.73 -13.30 11.75
C PHE A 381 17.52 -12.35 10.58
N PHE A 382 16.26 -12.18 10.19
CA PHE A 382 15.87 -11.36 9.05
C PHE A 382 14.79 -10.37 9.47
N VAL A 383 14.98 -9.10 9.11
CA VAL A 383 14.03 -8.02 9.37
C VAL A 383 13.51 -7.46 8.05
N ASN A 384 12.19 -7.34 7.94
CA ASN A 384 11.52 -6.65 6.84
C ASN A 384 10.90 -5.35 7.35
N VAL A 385 11.39 -4.23 6.81
CA VAL A 385 10.84 -2.89 7.07
C VAL A 385 9.95 -2.49 5.91
N GLN A 386 8.66 -2.27 6.17
CA GLN A 386 7.74 -1.67 5.20
C GLN A 386 7.82 -0.15 5.34
N SER A 387 8.32 0.49 4.29
CA SER A 387 8.36 1.94 4.18
C SER A 387 7.01 2.45 3.67
N PRO A 388 6.38 3.43 4.37
CA PRO A 388 5.15 4.04 3.88
C PRO A 388 5.39 4.79 2.57
N SER A 389 4.31 4.98 1.82
CA SER A 389 4.28 5.80 0.62
C SER A 389 4.25 7.28 0.98
N LEU A 390 4.73 8.13 0.08
CA LEU A 390 4.52 9.58 0.14
C LEU A 390 3.10 9.99 -0.30
N ALA A 391 2.35 9.07 -0.92
CA ALA A 391 1.09 9.32 -1.63
C ALA A 391 -0.17 8.92 -0.84
N VAL A 392 -0.06 8.59 0.45
CA VAL A 392 -1.20 8.14 1.28
C VAL A 392 -1.15 8.71 2.68
N TYR A 393 -2.20 8.48 3.48
CA TYR A 393 -2.17 8.81 4.91
C TYR A 393 -1.00 8.14 5.63
N GLY A 394 -0.37 8.90 6.53
CA GLY A 394 0.91 8.51 7.11
C GLY A 394 2.08 8.76 6.17
N ALA A 395 1.91 9.67 5.20
CA ALA A 395 2.93 10.09 4.25
C ALA A 395 4.26 10.36 4.96
N ALA A 396 5.26 9.55 4.63
CA ALA A 396 6.55 9.59 5.31
C ALA A 396 7.64 8.96 4.45
N TYR A 397 8.89 9.27 4.77
CA TYR A 397 10.03 8.49 4.31
C TYR A 397 10.80 7.93 5.50
N LYS A 398 11.57 6.86 5.29
CA LYS A 398 12.43 6.28 6.33
C LYS A 398 13.89 6.67 6.14
N ILE A 399 14.56 6.96 7.25
CA ILE A 399 16.02 7.08 7.36
C ILE A 399 16.53 5.83 8.05
N LEU A 400 17.53 5.19 7.44
CA LEU A 400 18.23 4.05 8.03
C LEU A 400 19.68 4.48 8.30
N THR A 401 20.12 4.32 9.54
CA THR A 401 21.48 4.64 9.98
C THR A 401 22.12 3.42 10.63
N TYR A 402 23.18 2.88 10.03
CA TYR A 402 24.04 1.93 10.74
C TYR A 402 24.81 2.70 11.83
N LYS A 403 24.49 2.43 13.11
CA LYS A 403 25.22 3.01 14.25
C LYS A 403 26.57 2.33 14.43
N ASP A 404 26.60 1.03 14.16
CA ASP A 404 27.78 0.19 14.13
C ASP A 404 27.54 -0.98 13.15
N LYS A 405 28.31 -2.08 13.27
CA LYS A 405 28.19 -3.26 12.41
C LYS A 405 26.88 -4.02 12.60
N ASP A 406 26.39 -4.08 13.84
CA ASP A 406 25.29 -4.97 14.24
C ASP A 406 24.02 -4.18 14.58
N THR A 407 24.10 -2.85 14.73
CA THR A 407 22.97 -1.99 15.13
C THR A 407 22.54 -1.05 14.01
N VAL A 408 21.28 -1.16 13.59
CA VAL A 408 20.63 -0.23 12.64
C VAL A 408 19.55 0.57 13.36
N ASP A 409 19.62 1.89 13.27
CA ASP A 409 18.59 2.82 13.72
C ASP A 409 17.68 3.18 12.54
N VAL A 410 16.37 3.03 12.71
CA VAL A 410 15.37 3.31 11.67
C VAL A 410 14.41 4.37 12.19
N GLN A 411 14.29 5.46 11.44
CA GLN A 411 13.43 6.59 11.77
C GLN A 411 12.45 6.86 10.64
N THR A 412 11.17 6.96 10.97
CA THR A 412 10.10 7.38 10.05
C THR A 412 9.90 8.87 10.18
N VAL A 413 10.13 9.60 9.09
CA VAL A 413 10.00 11.05 9.01
C VAL A 413 8.66 11.39 8.35
N PRO A 414 7.62 11.78 9.11
CA PRO A 414 6.33 12.13 8.56
C PRO A 414 6.38 13.46 7.80
N LEU A 415 5.70 13.52 6.65
CA LEU A 415 5.47 14.74 5.89
C LEU A 415 4.16 15.39 6.34
N HIS A 416 4.23 16.24 7.35
CA HIS A 416 3.08 17.04 7.79
C HIS A 416 2.92 18.31 6.96
N ALA A 417 4.01 19.03 6.72
CA ALA A 417 4.02 20.27 5.96
C ALA A 417 4.69 20.02 4.59
N VAL A 418 3.91 20.20 3.52
CA VAL A 418 4.40 20.13 2.14
C VAL A 418 4.13 21.49 1.49
N PRO A 419 5.15 22.23 1.05
CA PRO A 419 4.95 23.48 0.35
C PRO A 419 4.08 23.28 -0.90
N ARG A 420 3.09 24.15 -1.09
CA ARG A 420 2.22 24.19 -2.28
C ARG A 420 1.31 22.96 -2.46
N PHE A 421 1.09 22.16 -1.41
CA PHE A 421 0.17 21.02 -1.47
C PHE A 421 -1.27 21.42 -1.85
N ASP A 422 -1.66 22.66 -1.55
CA ASP A 422 -2.97 23.24 -1.80
C ASP A 422 -3.06 23.99 -3.15
N GLU A 423 -1.99 23.99 -3.96
CA GLU A 423 -1.93 24.74 -5.22
C GLU A 423 -3.03 24.36 -6.21
N LEU A 424 -3.48 23.10 -6.16
CA LEU A 424 -4.46 22.53 -7.08
C LEU A 424 -5.92 22.67 -6.59
N PHE A 425 -6.15 23.11 -5.35
CA PHE A 425 -7.49 23.22 -4.76
C PHE A 425 -8.48 24.07 -5.58
N PRO A 426 -8.08 25.20 -6.20
CA PRO A 426 -8.97 25.95 -7.07
C PRO A 426 -9.48 25.14 -8.28
N LEU A 427 -8.71 24.16 -8.75
CA LEU A 427 -9.11 23.30 -9.87
C LEU A 427 -10.09 22.22 -9.40
N TYR A 428 -9.85 21.61 -8.24
CA TYR A 428 -10.80 20.67 -7.63
C TYR A 428 -12.13 21.34 -7.25
N GLN A 429 -12.12 22.63 -6.89
CA GLN A 429 -13.36 23.38 -6.68
C GLN A 429 -14.23 23.42 -7.95
N ALA A 430 -13.63 23.52 -9.14
CA ALA A 430 -14.38 23.49 -10.40
C ALA A 430 -15.06 22.13 -10.64
N GLU A 431 -14.38 21.02 -10.32
CA GLU A 431 -14.98 19.68 -10.33
C GLU A 431 -16.13 19.59 -9.34
N TYR A 432 -15.91 20.04 -8.10
CA TYR A 432 -16.96 20.04 -7.08
C TYR A 432 -18.21 20.78 -7.56
N ASP A 433 -18.04 22.00 -8.07
CA ASP A 433 -19.14 22.85 -8.55
C ASP A 433 -19.89 22.18 -9.71
N TYR A 434 -19.15 21.56 -10.64
CA TYR A 434 -19.73 20.77 -11.74
C TYR A 434 -20.59 19.61 -11.22
N LEU A 435 -20.05 18.78 -10.31
CA LEU A 435 -20.73 17.61 -9.78
C LEU A 435 -21.97 17.98 -8.95
N GLN A 436 -21.92 19.09 -8.20
CA GLN A 436 -23.08 19.59 -7.45
C GLN A 436 -24.18 20.12 -8.38
N GLY A 437 -23.80 20.79 -9.47
CA GLY A 437 -24.74 21.33 -10.46
C GLY A 437 -25.34 20.30 -11.41
N SER A 438 -24.68 19.15 -11.60
CA SER A 438 -25.14 18.12 -12.54
C SER A 438 -26.28 17.25 -11.97
N PRO A 439 -27.40 17.08 -12.71
CA PRO A 439 -28.46 16.14 -12.35
C PRO A 439 -28.20 14.71 -12.87
N ALA A 440 -27.12 14.48 -13.63
CA ALA A 440 -26.83 13.18 -14.21
C ALA A 440 -26.48 12.17 -13.10
N ALA A 441 -27.12 11.00 -13.09
CA ALA A 441 -26.92 9.99 -12.04
C ALA A 441 -25.45 9.56 -11.88
N ALA A 442 -24.71 9.50 -12.99
CA ALA A 442 -23.28 9.18 -12.99
C ALA A 442 -22.42 10.25 -12.28
N ASP A 443 -22.79 11.53 -12.38
CA ASP A 443 -22.08 12.63 -11.71
C ASP A 443 -22.50 12.73 -10.24
N VAL A 444 -23.79 12.52 -9.94
CA VAL A 444 -24.30 12.47 -8.56
C VAL A 444 -23.58 11.38 -7.75
N ALA A 445 -23.32 10.22 -8.37
CA ALA A 445 -22.59 9.12 -7.75
C ALA A 445 -21.12 9.46 -7.42
N LYS A 446 -20.56 10.51 -8.03
CA LYS A 446 -19.17 10.94 -7.85
C LYS A 446 -19.01 12.11 -6.87
N ARG A 447 -20.09 12.60 -6.26
CA ARG A 447 -20.02 13.71 -5.32
C ARG A 447 -19.19 13.35 -4.08
N TRP A 448 -18.30 14.26 -3.71
CA TRP A 448 -17.39 14.14 -2.57
C TRP A 448 -17.53 15.35 -1.64
N ASP A 449 -16.95 15.28 -0.44
CA ASP A 449 -17.08 16.34 0.58
C ASP A 449 -16.07 17.48 0.38
N ARG A 450 -16.57 18.70 0.17
CA ARG A 450 -15.78 19.92 -0.07
C ARG A 450 -14.75 20.20 1.04
N ALA A 451 -15.01 19.76 2.28
CA ALA A 451 -14.18 20.14 3.42
C ALA A 451 -12.71 19.68 3.31
N ILE A 452 -12.39 18.73 2.42
CA ILE A 452 -10.99 18.40 2.10
C ILE A 452 -10.19 19.60 1.57
N LEU A 453 -10.84 20.50 0.83
CA LEU A 453 -10.22 21.73 0.31
C LEU A 453 -10.00 22.81 1.38
N ASP A 454 -10.51 22.60 2.59
CA ASP A 454 -10.32 23.51 3.71
C ASP A 454 -9.13 23.10 4.61
N THR A 455 -8.48 21.97 4.34
CA THR A 455 -7.31 21.45 5.08
C THR A 455 -6.12 22.40 5.03
N LYS A 456 -5.31 22.44 6.10
CA LYS A 456 -4.23 23.44 6.30
C LYS A 456 -2.83 22.86 6.22
N SER A 457 -2.71 21.55 6.13
CA SER A 457 -1.44 20.85 5.99
C SER A 457 -1.62 19.58 5.18
N TYR A 458 -0.52 19.02 4.69
CA TYR A 458 -0.56 17.75 3.97
C TYR A 458 -0.93 16.58 4.88
N GLY A 459 -0.57 16.66 6.16
CA GLY A 459 -1.04 15.72 7.18
C GLY A 459 -2.57 15.72 7.31
N GLU A 460 -3.19 16.91 7.38
CA GLU A 460 -4.66 17.04 7.41
C GLU A 460 -5.30 16.58 6.09
N PHE A 461 -4.72 16.96 4.94
CA PHE A 461 -5.20 16.56 3.62
C PHE A 461 -5.23 15.04 3.48
N THR A 462 -4.11 14.36 3.75
CA THR A 462 -4.03 12.90 3.66
C THR A 462 -4.90 12.20 4.71
N HIS A 463 -5.07 12.77 5.91
CA HIS A 463 -5.99 12.28 6.93
C HIS A 463 -7.44 12.30 6.42
N TYR A 464 -7.86 13.41 5.81
CA TYR A 464 -9.19 13.59 5.25
C TYR A 464 -9.43 12.69 4.04
N TYR A 465 -8.49 12.70 3.08
CA TYR A 465 -8.50 11.86 1.90
C TYR A 465 -8.73 10.39 2.26
N PHE A 466 -8.02 9.88 3.26
CA PHE A 466 -8.11 8.47 3.62
C PHE A 466 -9.41 8.10 4.33
N GLY A 467 -10.01 9.05 5.05
CA GLY A 467 -11.37 8.91 5.58
C GLY A 467 -12.40 8.84 4.45
N GLU A 468 -12.27 9.68 3.43
CA GLU A 468 -13.12 9.63 2.23
C GLU A 468 -12.90 8.37 1.39
N LEU A 469 -11.66 7.91 1.22
CA LEU A 469 -11.36 6.62 0.58
C LEU A 469 -12.03 5.46 1.30
N SER A 470 -12.02 5.51 2.64
CA SER A 470 -12.74 4.52 3.43
C SER A 470 -14.24 4.57 3.11
N ARG A 471 -14.85 5.76 3.17
CA ARG A 471 -16.29 5.98 2.95
C ARG A 471 -16.76 5.62 1.54
N LEU A 472 -16.02 6.06 0.52
CA LEU A 472 -16.38 5.98 -0.89
C LEU A 472 -16.07 4.60 -1.50
N ARG A 473 -15.14 3.85 -0.90
CA ARG A 473 -14.67 2.59 -1.47
C ARG A 473 -14.57 1.45 -0.47
N PHE A 474 -13.73 1.56 0.56
CA PHE A 474 -13.43 0.40 1.41
C PHE A 474 -14.64 -0.14 2.17
N MET A 475 -15.55 0.74 2.60
CA MET A 475 -16.78 0.31 3.28
C MET A 475 -17.64 -0.59 2.38
N ASP A 476 -17.66 -0.38 1.06
CA ASP A 476 -18.36 -1.24 0.12
C ASP A 476 -17.55 -2.46 -0.31
N GLU A 477 -16.24 -2.29 -0.52
CA GLU A 477 -15.36 -3.34 -1.02
C GLU A 477 -15.08 -4.41 0.06
N TYR A 478 -14.86 -4.00 1.31
CA TYR A 478 -14.31 -4.87 2.35
C TYR A 478 -15.32 -5.36 3.38
N TRP A 479 -16.34 -4.57 3.71
CA TRP A 479 -17.22 -4.85 4.84
C TRP A 479 -18.50 -5.61 4.44
N PRO A 480 -18.87 -6.69 5.14
CA PRO A 480 -20.22 -7.28 5.04
C PRO A 480 -21.32 -6.24 5.32
N CYS A 481 -22.50 -6.41 4.71
CA CYS A 481 -23.57 -5.40 4.71
C CYS A 481 -23.92 -4.90 6.12
N GLU A 482 -24.22 -5.82 7.04
CA GLU A 482 -24.61 -5.52 8.41
C GLU A 482 -23.47 -4.88 9.23
N MET A 483 -22.23 -5.26 8.93
CA MET A 483 -21.05 -4.69 9.57
C MET A 483 -20.77 -3.28 9.06
N LYS A 484 -20.97 -3.05 7.75
CA LYS A 484 -20.91 -1.71 7.14
C LYS A 484 -21.93 -0.79 7.80
N GLU A 485 -23.19 -1.22 7.90
CA GLU A 485 -24.24 -0.45 8.56
C GLU A 485 -23.85 -0.09 10.00
N ALA A 486 -23.40 -1.08 10.79
CA ALA A 486 -22.96 -0.82 12.17
C ALA A 486 -21.77 0.14 12.26
N ALA A 487 -20.75 -0.02 11.41
CA ALA A 487 -19.55 0.83 11.40
C ALA A 487 -19.84 2.27 10.92
N MET A 488 -20.84 2.46 10.06
CA MET A 488 -21.19 3.77 9.50
C MET A 488 -22.30 4.50 10.26
N SER A 489 -23.01 3.80 11.16
CA SER A 489 -24.12 4.40 11.93
C SER A 489 -23.83 4.59 13.42
N LEU A 490 -22.94 3.78 14.02
CA LEU A 490 -22.67 3.83 15.45
C LEU A 490 -21.48 4.72 15.78
N ASN A 491 -21.61 5.55 16.81
CA ASN A 491 -20.46 6.20 17.45
C ASN A 491 -19.85 5.29 18.55
N GLY A 492 -18.67 5.65 19.06
CA GLY A 492 -17.96 4.88 20.08
C GLY A 492 -18.76 4.68 21.38
N ARG A 493 -19.57 5.67 21.77
CA ARG A 493 -20.47 5.56 22.94
C ARG A 493 -21.50 4.45 22.72
N GLN A 494 -22.18 4.47 21.58
CA GLN A 494 -23.17 3.45 21.23
C GLN A 494 -22.53 2.07 21.05
N MET A 495 -21.33 1.99 20.48
CA MET A 495 -20.57 0.74 20.40
C MET A 495 -20.26 0.16 21.78
N LEU A 496 -19.86 0.99 22.74
CA LEU A 496 -19.59 0.55 24.10
C LEU A 496 -20.86 0.08 24.80
N ILE A 497 -21.99 0.79 24.65
CA ILE A 497 -23.28 0.36 25.19
C ILE A 497 -23.75 -0.96 24.56
N LEU A 498 -23.68 -1.07 23.23
CA LEU A 498 -24.11 -2.26 22.49
C LEU A 498 -23.27 -3.50 22.84
N SER A 499 -21.99 -3.31 23.19
CA SER A 499 -21.14 -4.38 23.72
C SER A 499 -21.65 -4.97 25.05
N GLN A 500 -22.44 -4.21 25.83
CA GLN A 500 -23.03 -4.60 27.11
C GLN A 500 -24.51 -4.99 27.02
N LEU A 501 -25.15 -4.78 25.86
CA LEU A 501 -26.58 -4.98 25.69
C LEU A 501 -26.98 -6.44 25.87
N GLN A 502 -27.92 -6.68 26.78
CA GLN A 502 -28.54 -7.98 27.02
C GLN A 502 -30.03 -7.83 26.80
N THR A 503 -30.51 -8.19 25.61
CA THR A 503 -31.92 -8.08 25.24
C THR A 503 -32.42 -9.36 24.58
N LYS A 504 -33.73 -9.56 24.62
CA LYS A 504 -34.45 -10.56 23.81
C LYS A 504 -35.18 -9.93 22.63
N VAL A 505 -35.18 -8.60 22.52
CA VAL A 505 -35.70 -7.90 21.34
C VAL A 505 -34.82 -8.22 20.14
N THR A 506 -35.45 -8.57 19.02
CA THR A 506 -34.79 -9.02 17.80
C THR A 506 -34.52 -7.86 16.83
N LEU A 507 -33.61 -8.06 15.87
CA LEU A 507 -33.35 -7.08 14.81
C LEU A 507 -34.61 -6.72 14.03
N ALA A 508 -35.46 -7.70 13.72
CA ALA A 508 -36.72 -7.49 13.00
C ALA A 508 -37.70 -6.56 13.73
N GLN A 509 -37.56 -6.44 15.05
CA GLN A 509 -38.38 -5.55 15.90
C GLN A 509 -37.81 -4.13 16.02
N LEU A 510 -36.62 -3.83 15.49
CA LEU A 510 -36.00 -2.48 15.57
C LEU A 510 -36.88 -1.38 14.97
N LYS A 511 -37.61 -1.70 13.89
CA LYS A 511 -38.57 -0.77 13.27
C LYS A 511 -39.69 -0.30 14.22
N ASP A 512 -40.00 -1.11 15.23
CA ASP A 512 -41.06 -0.87 16.21
C ASP A 512 -40.52 -0.20 17.50
N ALA A 513 -39.21 0.10 17.55
CA ALA A 513 -38.54 0.83 18.63
C ALA A 513 -37.63 1.95 18.07
N PRO A 514 -38.18 2.90 17.29
CA PRO A 514 -37.38 3.95 16.65
C PRO A 514 -36.71 4.85 17.69
N GLY A 515 -35.48 5.28 17.42
CA GLY A 515 -34.75 6.25 18.23
C GLY A 515 -33.86 5.68 19.34
N VAL A 516 -33.91 4.36 19.62
CA VAL A 516 -32.99 3.74 20.60
C VAL A 516 -31.61 3.49 19.98
N LEU A 517 -31.59 2.96 18.76
CA LEU A 517 -30.38 2.60 18.02
C LEU A 517 -30.49 3.06 16.56
N PRO A 518 -29.42 3.60 15.95
CA PRO A 518 -29.41 4.01 14.55
C PRO A 518 -29.13 2.81 13.62
N LEU A 519 -29.72 1.65 13.90
CA LEU A 519 -29.56 0.42 13.12
C LEU A 519 -30.90 -0.05 12.59
N THR A 520 -30.86 -0.70 11.43
CA THR A 520 -32.02 -1.34 10.82
C THR A 520 -31.80 -2.83 10.68
N ALA A 521 -32.79 -3.53 10.12
CA ALA A 521 -32.67 -4.93 9.72
C ALA A 521 -32.50 -5.10 8.20
N SER A 522 -32.08 -4.05 7.48
CA SER A 522 -32.04 -4.02 6.02
C SER A 522 -31.12 -5.08 5.40
N CYS A 523 -30.03 -5.41 6.09
CA CYS A 523 -29.08 -6.46 5.70
C CYS A 523 -29.51 -7.87 6.14
N ALA A 524 -30.57 -8.01 6.95
CA ALA A 524 -31.01 -9.28 7.50
C ALA A 524 -32.10 -9.93 6.64
N ALA A 525 -32.05 -11.26 6.52
CA ALA A 525 -33.13 -12.05 5.94
C ALA A 525 -34.26 -12.24 6.96
N ALA A 526 -35.49 -12.33 6.47
CA ALA A 526 -36.62 -12.76 7.28
C ALA A 526 -36.39 -14.20 7.75
N GLY A 527 -36.13 -14.38 9.04
CA GLY A 527 -36.08 -15.72 9.65
C GLY A 527 -37.47 -16.27 9.95
N THR A 528 -37.56 -17.56 10.26
CA THR A 528 -38.80 -18.20 10.69
C THR A 528 -39.30 -17.52 11.97
N ALA A 529 -40.43 -16.84 11.88
CA ALA A 529 -41.00 -16.09 13.00
C ALA A 529 -41.56 -17.05 14.06
N GLY A 530 -41.03 -17.00 15.28
CA GLY A 530 -41.66 -17.54 16.48
C GLY A 530 -42.43 -16.45 17.23
N ALA A 531 -43.14 -16.83 18.30
CA ALA A 531 -43.71 -15.83 19.22
C ALA A 531 -42.58 -14.96 19.79
N PRO A 532 -42.69 -13.62 19.77
CA PRO A 532 -41.62 -12.75 20.23
C PRO A 532 -41.34 -12.99 21.72
N ALA A 533 -40.08 -13.28 22.06
CA ALA A 533 -39.64 -13.53 23.43
C ALA A 533 -39.67 -12.26 24.32
N ALA A 534 -39.79 -11.07 23.72
CA ALA A 534 -39.99 -9.79 24.39
C ALA A 534 -40.71 -8.79 23.47
N ALA A 535 -41.41 -7.82 24.07
CA ALA A 535 -42.00 -6.69 23.35
C ALA A 535 -40.91 -5.72 22.87
N ALA A 536 -41.11 -5.08 21.71
CA ALA A 536 -40.12 -4.14 21.15
C ALA A 536 -39.81 -2.96 22.11
N SER A 537 -40.80 -2.51 22.89
CA SER A 537 -40.65 -1.45 23.89
C SER A 537 -39.64 -1.78 25.00
N GLN A 538 -39.35 -3.06 25.24
CA GLN A 538 -38.37 -3.49 26.24
C GLN A 538 -36.94 -3.03 25.89
N LEU A 539 -36.65 -2.78 24.61
CA LEU A 539 -35.33 -2.37 24.15
C LEU A 539 -34.85 -1.07 24.81
N ALA A 540 -35.75 -0.14 25.09
CA ALA A 540 -35.39 1.13 25.74
C ALA A 540 -34.88 0.90 27.18
N THR A 541 -35.52 0.03 27.94
CA THR A 541 -35.09 -0.35 29.29
C THR A 541 -33.78 -1.11 29.25
N ASP A 542 -33.65 -2.11 28.38
CA ASP A 542 -32.43 -2.91 28.22
C ASP A 542 -31.24 -2.03 27.80
N TRP A 543 -31.49 -0.98 27.02
CA TRP A 543 -30.49 0.00 26.61
C TRP A 543 -30.01 0.88 27.77
N LEU A 544 -30.90 1.28 28.69
CA LEU A 544 -30.51 2.03 29.90
C LEU A 544 -29.64 1.17 30.82
N ASP A 545 -30.00 -0.10 31.01
CA ASP A 545 -29.18 -1.04 31.79
C ASP A 545 -27.80 -1.25 31.17
N ALA A 546 -27.74 -1.40 29.85
CA ALA A 546 -26.48 -1.47 29.11
C ALA A 546 -25.66 -0.18 29.21
N THR A 547 -26.32 0.98 29.26
CA THR A 547 -25.69 2.28 29.44
C THR A 547 -25.00 2.38 30.80
N ALA A 548 -25.68 2.00 31.88
CA ALA A 548 -25.08 1.99 33.22
C ALA A 548 -23.84 1.07 33.30
N LYS A 549 -23.87 -0.09 32.63
CA LYS A 549 -22.71 -0.99 32.55
C LYS A 549 -21.56 -0.36 31.75
N ALA A 550 -21.86 0.29 30.63
CA ALA A 550 -20.88 0.99 29.82
C ALA A 550 -20.23 2.18 30.57
N GLU A 551 -21.01 2.94 31.35
CA GLU A 551 -20.51 3.99 32.23
C GLU A 551 -19.53 3.45 33.26
N ALA A 552 -19.87 2.33 33.91
CA ALA A 552 -18.98 1.68 34.87
C ALA A 552 -17.66 1.21 34.24
N LEU A 553 -17.70 0.69 33.00
CA LEU A 553 -16.49 0.31 32.25
C LEU A 553 -15.61 1.52 31.92
N ALA A 554 -16.20 2.60 31.41
CA ALA A 554 -15.46 3.83 31.12
C ALA A 554 -14.85 4.43 32.39
N ALA A 555 -15.63 4.53 33.47
CA ALA A 555 -15.19 5.08 34.75
C ALA A 555 -14.04 4.28 35.37
N LYS A 556 -14.04 2.94 35.25
CA LYS A 556 -12.94 2.08 35.71
C LYS A 556 -11.61 2.38 34.98
N ALA A 557 -11.68 2.86 33.75
CA ALA A 557 -10.52 3.31 32.97
C ALA A 557 -10.21 4.81 33.15
N GLY A 558 -10.91 5.53 34.04
CA GLY A 558 -10.75 6.97 34.24
C GLY A 558 -11.31 7.82 33.10
N LEU A 559 -12.24 7.29 32.30
CA LEU A 559 -12.86 7.96 31.15
C LEU A 559 -14.36 8.19 31.39
N LYS A 560 -14.96 9.15 30.69
CA LYS A 560 -16.42 9.34 30.68
C LYS A 560 -17.03 8.67 29.45
N LEU A 561 -18.17 8.00 29.63
CA LEU A 561 -18.88 7.36 28.51
C LEU A 561 -19.23 8.36 27.40
N ASP A 562 -19.62 9.58 27.75
CA ASP A 562 -20.00 10.60 26.76
C ASP A 562 -18.84 11.05 25.88
N ASP A 563 -17.59 11.00 26.37
CA ASP A 563 -16.42 11.34 25.57
C ASP A 563 -16.20 10.35 24.41
N PHE A 564 -16.72 9.12 24.51
CA PHE A 564 -16.65 8.13 23.41
C PHE A 564 -17.52 8.54 22.23
N ALA A 565 -18.47 9.47 22.38
CA ALA A 565 -19.27 9.96 21.27
C ALA A 565 -18.44 10.76 20.25
N GLN A 566 -17.25 11.24 20.65
CA GLN A 566 -16.28 11.90 19.76
C GLN A 566 -15.67 10.94 18.73
N ILE A 567 -15.70 9.63 19.00
CA ILE A 567 -15.45 8.60 17.99
C ILE A 567 -16.72 8.47 17.16
N THR A 568 -16.91 9.42 16.24
CA THR A 568 -18.02 9.36 15.27
C THR A 568 -17.84 8.15 14.34
N PRO A 569 -18.87 7.74 13.58
CA PRO A 569 -18.70 6.66 12.60
C PRO A 569 -17.54 6.95 11.63
N TYR A 570 -17.45 8.19 11.13
CA TYR A 570 -16.35 8.64 10.26
C TYR A 570 -14.98 8.45 10.90
N VAL A 571 -14.85 8.84 12.18
CA VAL A 571 -13.61 8.62 12.94
C VAL A 571 -13.33 7.13 13.10
N PHE A 572 -14.32 6.29 13.42
CA PHE A 572 -14.11 4.86 13.65
C PHE A 572 -13.57 4.13 12.42
N TYR A 573 -14.28 4.18 11.29
CA TYR A 573 -13.80 3.45 10.11
C TYR A 573 -12.54 4.10 9.53
N GLY A 574 -12.36 5.42 9.68
CA GLY A 574 -11.13 6.11 9.31
C GLY A 574 -9.96 5.61 10.14
N ASP A 575 -10.08 5.60 11.47
CA ASP A 575 -9.06 5.11 12.40
C ASP A 575 -8.74 3.62 12.16
N PHE A 576 -9.75 2.80 11.87
CA PHE A 576 -9.53 1.38 11.52
C PHE A 576 -8.65 1.24 10.28
N HIS A 577 -9.05 1.81 9.13
CA HIS A 577 -8.28 1.65 7.90
C HIS A 577 -6.93 2.38 7.98
N ARG A 578 -6.84 3.53 8.65
CA ARG A 578 -5.56 4.22 8.85
C ARG A 578 -4.60 3.43 9.73
N THR A 579 -5.07 2.71 10.73
CA THR A 579 -4.21 1.83 11.54
C THR A 579 -3.67 0.67 10.70
N VAL A 580 -4.49 0.13 9.79
CA VAL A 580 -4.05 -0.91 8.85
C VAL A 580 -2.85 -0.44 8.03
N TYR A 581 -2.84 0.81 7.55
CA TYR A 581 -1.81 1.33 6.66
C TYR A 581 -0.64 2.01 7.40
N ALA A 582 -0.88 2.78 8.46
CA ALA A 582 0.13 3.68 9.00
C ALA A 582 0.72 3.24 10.36
N GLY A 583 0.21 2.14 10.95
CA GLY A 583 0.74 1.58 12.20
C GLY A 583 0.83 2.61 13.32
N GLU A 584 2.02 2.75 13.93
CA GLU A 584 2.26 3.72 15.03
C GLU A 584 1.96 5.18 14.66
N LEU A 585 2.06 5.56 13.37
CA LEU A 585 1.71 6.92 12.95
C LEU A 585 0.21 7.21 13.13
N ALA A 586 -0.65 6.21 12.89
CA ALA A 586 -2.09 6.34 13.15
C ALA A 586 -2.39 6.47 14.64
N LEU A 587 -1.70 5.68 15.48
CA LEU A 587 -1.89 5.76 16.94
C LEU A 587 -1.44 7.10 17.51
N ARG A 588 -0.33 7.65 16.99
CA ARG A 588 0.14 8.99 17.35
C ARG A 588 -0.90 10.06 16.99
N ASP A 589 -1.49 9.96 15.79
CA ASP A 589 -2.54 10.87 15.32
C ASP A 589 -3.83 10.77 16.15
N MET A 590 -4.21 9.57 16.58
CA MET A 590 -5.34 9.36 17.51
C MET A 590 -5.12 10.03 18.87
N GLY A 591 -3.87 10.05 19.35
CA GLY A 591 -3.49 10.54 20.67
C GLY A 591 -3.90 9.60 21.81
N SER A 592 -3.37 9.86 23.01
CA SER A 592 -3.51 8.97 24.16
C SER A 592 -4.97 8.77 24.62
N VAL A 593 -5.79 9.82 24.56
CA VAL A 593 -7.21 9.77 24.96
C VAL A 593 -7.98 8.78 24.10
N ARG A 594 -7.90 8.91 22.76
CA ARG A 594 -8.64 8.03 21.85
C ARG A 594 -8.08 6.60 21.85
N VAL A 595 -6.75 6.45 21.97
CA VAL A 595 -6.13 5.12 22.16
C VAL A 595 -6.67 4.43 23.42
N ASN A 596 -6.81 5.15 24.54
CA ASN A 596 -7.39 4.59 25.78
C ASN A 596 -8.88 4.26 25.64
N GLN A 597 -9.65 5.07 24.91
CA GLN A 597 -11.05 4.75 24.57
C GLN A 597 -11.13 3.44 23.76
N TYR A 598 -10.28 3.27 22.76
CA TYR A 598 -10.21 2.02 22.00
C TYR A 598 -9.82 0.82 22.86
N LYS A 599 -8.88 0.96 23.81
CA LYS A 599 -8.55 -0.11 24.77
C LYS A 599 -9.77 -0.56 25.57
N VAL A 600 -10.62 0.37 26.02
CA VAL A 600 -11.88 0.03 26.70
C VAL A 600 -12.81 -0.74 25.77
N LEU A 601 -13.04 -0.26 24.54
CA LEU A 601 -13.87 -0.95 23.55
C LEU A 601 -13.36 -2.37 23.26
N MET A 602 -12.06 -2.55 23.08
CA MET A 602 -11.43 -3.85 22.82
C MET A 602 -11.63 -4.84 23.97
N ALA A 603 -11.73 -4.37 25.21
CA ALA A 603 -11.93 -5.19 26.40
C ALA A 603 -13.40 -5.38 26.80
N ALA A 604 -14.33 -4.65 26.18
CA ALA A 604 -15.73 -4.59 26.63
C ALA A 604 -16.58 -5.81 26.21
N PHE A 605 -16.19 -6.54 25.16
CA PHE A 605 -17.02 -7.60 24.58
C PHE A 605 -17.13 -8.85 25.47
N PRO A 606 -18.26 -9.59 25.41
CA PRO A 606 -18.39 -10.88 26.08
C PRO A 606 -17.26 -11.85 25.72
N GLN A 607 -16.79 -12.64 26.68
CA GLN A 607 -15.75 -13.65 26.44
C GLN A 607 -16.21 -14.71 25.43
N THR A 608 -17.49 -15.09 25.49
CA THR A 608 -18.12 -15.97 24.52
C THR A 608 -19.43 -15.33 24.05
N PRO A 609 -19.39 -14.49 23.00
CA PRO A 609 -20.61 -13.93 22.43
C PRO A 609 -21.56 -15.04 21.97
N ALA A 610 -22.87 -14.80 22.05
CA ALA A 610 -23.84 -15.74 21.51
C ALA A 610 -23.60 -15.97 20.01
N ALA A 611 -23.92 -17.19 19.55
CA ALA A 611 -23.79 -17.53 18.13
C ALA A 611 -24.82 -16.76 17.29
N ILE A 612 -24.39 -16.30 16.11
CA ILE A 612 -25.27 -15.63 15.15
C ILE A 612 -26.15 -16.68 14.46
N VAL A 613 -27.45 -16.43 14.44
CA VAL A 613 -28.41 -17.17 13.61
C VAL A 613 -28.39 -16.63 12.18
N LYS A 614 -28.29 -17.51 11.19
CA LYS A 614 -28.29 -17.14 9.76
C LYS A 614 -29.43 -17.83 9.01
N VAL A 615 -29.82 -17.23 7.88
CA VAL A 615 -30.70 -17.84 6.87
C VAL A 615 -29.92 -17.85 5.55
N GLY A 616 -29.42 -19.02 5.16
CA GLY A 616 -28.35 -19.11 4.16
C GLY A 616 -27.12 -18.33 4.64
N ASP A 617 -26.57 -17.49 3.78
CA ASP A 617 -25.39 -16.66 4.10
C ASP A 617 -25.74 -15.34 4.81
N LYS A 618 -27.03 -15.00 4.91
CA LYS A 618 -27.48 -13.73 5.49
C LYS A 618 -27.75 -13.85 6.98
N LEU A 619 -27.53 -12.73 7.68
CA LEU A 619 -27.96 -12.56 9.06
C LEU A 619 -29.47 -12.79 9.18
N SER A 620 -29.92 -13.54 10.18
CA SER A 620 -31.36 -13.68 10.46
C SER A 620 -31.88 -12.46 11.23
N GLY A 621 -33.03 -11.93 10.84
CA GLY A 621 -33.73 -10.88 11.60
C GLY A 621 -34.18 -11.32 13.00
N GLN A 622 -34.13 -12.63 13.30
CA GLN A 622 -34.49 -13.20 14.60
C GLN A 622 -33.36 -13.17 15.64
N ASN A 623 -32.16 -12.70 15.26
CA ASN A 623 -31.10 -12.48 16.26
C ASN A 623 -31.54 -11.38 17.24
N PRO A 624 -31.27 -11.53 18.56
CA PRO A 624 -31.36 -10.41 19.47
C PRO A 624 -30.43 -9.28 19.05
N VAL A 625 -30.86 -8.02 19.22
CA VAL A 625 -30.22 -6.83 18.65
C VAL A 625 -28.71 -6.75 18.92
N GLY A 626 -28.26 -7.08 20.13
CA GLY A 626 -26.84 -7.00 20.52
C GLY A 626 -25.95 -8.13 19.97
N VAL A 627 -26.52 -9.28 19.61
CA VAL A 627 -25.75 -10.50 19.29
C VAL A 627 -24.85 -10.37 18.05
N PRO A 628 -25.33 -9.88 16.89
CA PRO A 628 -24.49 -9.75 15.70
C PRO A 628 -23.30 -8.81 15.96
N PHE A 629 -23.56 -7.65 16.56
CA PHE A 629 -22.52 -6.69 16.90
C PHE A 629 -21.49 -7.27 17.87
N GLN A 630 -21.93 -7.88 18.98
CA GLN A 630 -21.02 -8.46 19.97
C GLN A 630 -20.15 -9.58 19.39
N ASN A 631 -20.69 -10.35 18.45
CA ASN A 631 -19.95 -11.43 17.80
C ASN A 631 -18.96 -10.90 16.74
N GLN A 632 -19.42 -10.06 15.83
CA GLN A 632 -18.62 -9.55 14.70
C GLN A 632 -17.61 -8.48 15.15
N PHE A 633 -18.04 -7.48 15.92
CA PHE A 633 -17.15 -6.38 16.30
C PHE A 633 -16.13 -6.79 17.36
N LYS A 634 -16.36 -7.85 18.13
CA LYS A 634 -15.29 -8.46 18.93
C LYS A 634 -14.10 -8.86 18.06
N GLN A 635 -14.35 -9.42 16.87
CA GLN A 635 -13.30 -9.80 15.93
C GLN A 635 -12.66 -8.56 15.29
N VAL A 636 -13.45 -7.56 14.89
CA VAL A 636 -12.96 -6.29 14.33
C VAL A 636 -12.02 -5.58 15.31
N PHE A 637 -12.42 -5.44 16.59
CA PHE A 637 -11.56 -4.84 17.62
C PHE A 637 -10.37 -5.73 17.98
N GLY A 638 -10.48 -7.06 17.86
CA GLY A 638 -9.35 -7.97 17.98
C GLY A 638 -8.30 -7.75 16.89
N ILE A 639 -8.73 -7.61 15.63
CA ILE A 639 -7.87 -7.28 14.48
C ILE A 639 -7.22 -5.91 14.70
N LEU A 640 -8.02 -4.89 15.05
CA LEU A 640 -7.52 -3.54 15.31
C LEU A 640 -6.48 -3.53 16.44
N LYS A 641 -6.73 -4.29 17.52
CA LYS A 641 -5.76 -4.46 18.62
C LYS A 641 -4.46 -5.05 18.10
N GLY A 642 -4.53 -6.13 17.32
CA GLY A 642 -3.34 -6.79 16.75
C GLY A 642 -2.51 -5.83 15.88
N LEU A 643 -3.17 -5.07 15.01
CA LEU A 643 -2.53 -4.09 14.14
C LEU A 643 -1.84 -2.96 14.93
N GLY A 644 -2.52 -2.36 15.92
CA GLY A 644 -1.93 -1.32 16.78
C GLY A 644 -1.05 -1.85 17.92
N SER A 645 -0.74 -3.15 17.92
CA SER A 645 0.17 -3.82 18.84
C SER A 645 1.34 -4.48 18.12
N ALA A 646 1.51 -4.16 16.84
CA ALA A 646 2.58 -4.67 15.99
C ALA A 646 3.98 -4.27 16.49
N LYS A 647 5.01 -4.82 15.83
CA LYS A 647 6.39 -4.36 16.04
C LYS A 647 6.50 -2.87 15.71
N PRO A 648 7.43 -2.15 16.36
CA PRO A 648 7.56 -0.71 16.20
C PRO A 648 7.91 -0.36 14.75
N SER A 649 7.35 0.76 14.28
CA SER A 649 7.50 1.26 12.91
C SER A 649 7.80 2.76 12.84
N GLU A 650 7.70 3.53 13.92
CA GLU A 650 8.06 4.96 13.96
C GLU A 650 9.56 5.18 14.15
N HIS A 651 10.10 4.89 15.34
CA HIS A 651 11.53 4.98 15.64
C HIS A 651 11.97 3.75 16.42
N PHE A 652 12.86 2.95 15.82
CA PHE A 652 13.28 1.68 16.40
C PHE A 652 14.73 1.33 16.05
N THR A 653 15.28 0.39 16.80
CA THR A 653 16.60 -0.17 16.56
C THR A 653 16.49 -1.64 16.20
N ILE A 654 17.33 -2.07 15.27
CA ILE A 654 17.52 -3.46 14.88
C ILE A 654 18.90 -3.87 15.41
N ASP A 655 18.93 -4.80 16.36
CA ASP A 655 20.14 -5.47 16.82
C ASP A 655 20.25 -6.81 16.07
N LEU A 656 21.12 -6.84 15.06
CA LEU A 656 21.36 -8.01 14.21
C LEU A 656 22.05 -9.14 14.98
N LYS A 657 22.89 -8.80 15.97
CA LYS A 657 23.62 -9.78 16.77
C LYS A 657 22.76 -10.36 17.89
N GLY A 658 22.03 -9.51 18.60
CA GLY A 658 21.04 -9.87 19.62
C GLY A 658 19.73 -10.38 19.05
N LYS A 659 19.53 -10.30 17.73
CA LYS A 659 18.36 -10.78 16.99
C LYS A 659 17.05 -10.17 17.48
N LYS A 660 17.02 -8.84 17.58
CA LYS A 660 15.89 -8.13 18.20
C LYS A 660 15.59 -6.81 17.51
N VAL A 661 14.31 -6.55 17.31
CA VAL A 661 13.77 -5.21 17.01
C VAL A 661 13.25 -4.60 18.32
N SER A 662 13.72 -3.40 18.66
CA SER A 662 13.34 -2.69 19.89
C SER A 662 12.84 -1.29 19.58
N ASN A 663 11.74 -0.88 20.22
CA ASN A 663 11.22 0.48 20.10
C ASN A 663 12.21 1.46 20.75
N ALA A 664 12.62 2.49 20.00
CA ALA A 664 13.51 3.54 20.50
C ALA A 664 12.73 4.74 21.06
N ASN A 665 11.42 4.80 20.82
CA ASN A 665 10.51 5.79 21.38
C ASN A 665 9.74 5.21 22.59
N SER A 666 10.17 5.54 23.81
CA SER A 666 9.51 5.09 25.04
C SER A 666 8.10 5.68 25.25
N ALA A 667 7.73 6.71 24.49
CA ALA A 667 6.42 7.34 24.53
C ALA A 667 5.47 6.85 23.42
N ALA A 668 5.90 5.86 22.61
CA ALA A 668 5.07 5.31 21.54
C ALA A 668 3.77 4.73 22.09
N LEU A 669 2.65 5.10 21.48
CA LEU A 669 1.34 4.58 21.82
C LEU A 669 1.16 3.18 21.24
N SER A 670 0.52 2.30 22.00
CA SER A 670 0.18 0.94 21.58
C SER A 670 -1.16 0.53 22.19
N PHE A 671 -1.87 -0.41 21.56
CA PHE A 671 -3.06 -1.05 22.13
C PHE A 671 -2.77 -2.14 23.18
N ASN A 672 -1.49 -2.47 23.40
CA ASN A 672 -1.05 -3.36 24.48
C ASN A 672 -1.08 -2.73 25.87
#